data_AF-A0A7W1J9F4-F1
#
_entry.id   AF-A0A7W1J9F4-F1
#
_cell.length_a   1.000
_cell.length_b   1.000
_cell.length_c   1.000
_cell.angle_alpha   90.00
_cell.angle_beta   90.00
_cell.angle_gamma   90.00
#
_symmetry.space_group_name_H-M   'P 1'
#
loop_
_entity.id
_entity.type
_entity.pdbx_description
1 polymer ?
#
loop_
_entity_poly.entity_id
_entity_poly.type
_entity_poly.pdbx_seq_one_letter_code
_entity_poly.pdbx_strand_id
1 'polypeptide(L)'
;VYQGEIGTMRTQVGTLGEDIDRCCRRSGIRLAKAAVAAAPLPAWDMERQIALVRQELEAVEDAFAEIGEGSGYAACRPAGLIFAHAMVAMPHLAFIAAAIWLAPFITFLPVATVLPWVFVSAVATQGLVCLHTAVRRHFLSKHLAKLHGAWERVAVRIGHLEESVSDALNPRLTIHQVLDRIQPDDRPERARALQAKTDAALGAVRRREREITERIAKRFDLTLDALKQRAAEDASQRKARFQAEVVRETAALKSRLEERDRQWGEARARLESRWLEAVARLQAYTREVSRQTTARHPEWTDDAWSSWTPATAYATEIPIGAARIVIADLLAADDGNGFPAPVAGTLEIPVALAFPGPSSLVVRAGPNCRQQALQLANQIVVRALAAFPPGRLRLSLIDPVGLGDSFAGLLDMADHEEALLGGGILNDAMRIERGLEDLVAHLEMVIQKHLRGRYATIDDYNREAGEMQEALRLVVVADFPASFSERALEHLSVLSRSGARCGVHLVVLHDDRKPMPPALDVAWFRQSGLILRDVQGRLTIDRDGLHAWEFMPDAAPTPELSSRLISTVGKHALSAKRIEVPFASVAPTTDKIWSLSASQHLSIPVGKRGADRLQYFDLGRGTCQHALIGGRTGSGKSTLFHVLVTSAALWYSPRELEFHLIDFKKGVEFKAFAAHHLPHAKVIAIESDREFGLSVLRHLDSELTRRGDSFRKAGAQDLAAHRAAGGEYLPRILLLIDEFQEFFTEDDAIARDAALLLDRFVRQGRAFGVHVVLGSQTLGGSYALAKSSLGQMGVRIALPCNENDAHLLLHEDNDAARLLSRPGDALYNDRAGMVEGNSPFQVCWLPEELEARHLDEVAARATAEGWKPDRPPVIFEGNGPSRLE
;
A
#
# COMPACT_ATOMS: atom_id res chain seq x y z
N VAL A 1 38.66 -11.52 -51.69
CA VAL A 1 37.64 -10.47 -51.43
C VAL A 1 36.30 -11.12 -51.07
N TYR A 2 35.61 -11.83 -51.97
CA TYR A 2 34.32 -12.50 -51.67
C TYR A 2 34.33 -13.61 -50.59
N GLN A 3 35.44 -14.32 -50.35
CA GLN A 3 35.53 -15.26 -49.21
C GLN A 3 35.78 -14.57 -47.86
N GLY A 4 36.24 -13.31 -47.87
CA GLY A 4 36.44 -12.50 -46.66
C GLY A 4 35.12 -11.99 -46.11
N GLU A 5 34.22 -11.49 -46.96
CA GLU A 5 32.92 -10.93 -46.57
C GLU A 5 31.92 -11.99 -46.06
N ILE A 6 31.99 -13.22 -46.58
CA ILE A 6 31.16 -14.35 -46.12
C ILE A 6 31.64 -14.87 -44.74
N GLY A 7 32.93 -14.73 -44.43
CA GLY A 7 33.51 -15.07 -43.13
C GLY A 7 33.08 -14.10 -42.03
N THR A 8 33.04 -12.80 -42.33
CA THR A 8 32.56 -11.78 -41.39
C THR A 8 31.06 -11.91 -41.10
N MET A 9 30.24 -12.20 -42.11
CA MET A 9 28.80 -12.46 -41.92
C MET A 9 28.50 -13.72 -41.09
N ARG A 10 29.25 -14.81 -41.28
CA ARG A 10 29.07 -16.05 -40.48
C ARG A 10 29.43 -15.87 -39.01
N THR A 11 30.42 -15.03 -38.72
CA THR A 11 30.86 -14.77 -37.35
C THR A 11 29.88 -13.85 -36.61
N GLN A 12 29.30 -12.86 -37.29
CA GLN A 12 28.27 -11.97 -36.74
C GLN A 12 26.92 -12.68 -36.49
N VAL A 13 26.53 -13.65 -37.32
CA VAL A 13 25.28 -14.42 -37.15
C VAL A 13 25.39 -15.49 -36.06
N GLY A 14 26.58 -16.06 -35.85
CA GLY A 14 26.83 -17.04 -34.78
C GLY A 14 26.82 -16.43 -33.38
N THR A 15 27.39 -15.23 -33.21
CA THR A 15 27.34 -14.49 -31.94
C THR A 15 25.93 -13.99 -31.62
N LEU A 16 25.14 -13.62 -32.64
CA LEU A 16 23.74 -13.19 -32.46
C LEU A 16 22.86 -14.33 -31.92
N GLY A 17 23.08 -15.58 -32.35
CA GLY A 17 22.31 -16.74 -31.87
C GLY A 17 22.58 -17.10 -30.41
N GLU A 18 23.82 -16.98 -29.94
CA GLU A 18 24.17 -17.21 -28.52
C GLU A 18 23.71 -16.07 -27.61
N ASP A 19 23.68 -14.82 -28.11
CA ASP A 19 23.12 -13.68 -27.38
C ASP A 19 21.58 -13.74 -27.31
N ILE A 20 20.90 -14.25 -28.35
CA ILE A 20 19.44 -14.47 -28.38
C ILE A 20 19.02 -15.59 -27.41
N ASP A 21 19.73 -16.71 -27.36
CA ASP A 21 19.43 -17.84 -26.46
C ASP A 21 19.77 -17.53 -24.98
N ARG A 22 20.61 -16.51 -24.75
CA ARG A 22 20.86 -15.89 -23.44
C ARG A 22 19.81 -14.83 -23.09
N CYS A 23 19.27 -14.12 -24.08
CA CYS A 23 18.18 -13.15 -23.97
C CYS A 23 16.85 -13.83 -23.60
N CYS A 24 16.43 -14.86 -24.35
CA CYS A 24 15.15 -15.55 -24.11
C CYS A 24 15.03 -16.14 -22.70
N ARG A 25 16.14 -16.66 -22.13
CA ARG A 25 16.17 -17.19 -20.75
C ARG A 25 16.21 -16.10 -19.67
N ARG A 26 16.68 -14.89 -19.95
CA ARG A 26 16.77 -13.78 -18.96
C ARG A 26 15.56 -12.85 -19.00
N SER A 27 14.97 -12.61 -20.17
CA SER A 27 13.82 -11.71 -20.36
C SER A 27 12.51 -12.34 -19.88
N GLY A 28 12.28 -13.63 -20.15
CA GLY A 28 11.08 -14.35 -19.66
C GLY A 28 11.00 -14.44 -18.14
N ILE A 29 12.13 -14.69 -17.46
CA ILE A 29 12.18 -14.82 -15.99
C ILE A 29 12.03 -13.46 -15.27
N ARG A 30 12.30 -12.32 -15.94
CA ARG A 30 12.20 -10.98 -15.35
C ARG A 30 10.81 -10.34 -15.55
N LEU A 31 10.19 -10.51 -16.72
CA LEU A 31 8.81 -10.09 -16.97
C LEU A 31 7.82 -10.88 -16.10
N ALA A 32 8.03 -12.19 -15.92
CA ALA A 32 7.24 -13.03 -15.02
C ALA A 32 7.38 -12.61 -13.54
N LYS A 33 8.53 -12.08 -13.11
CA LYS A 33 8.73 -11.62 -11.72
C LYS A 33 8.18 -10.21 -11.45
N ALA A 34 8.15 -9.33 -12.44
CA ALA A 34 7.58 -7.99 -12.30
C ALA A 34 6.04 -7.99 -12.37
N ALA A 35 5.43 -8.89 -13.15
CA ALA A 35 3.99 -9.03 -13.28
C ALA A 35 3.32 -9.80 -12.11
N VAL A 36 4.08 -10.64 -11.39
CA VAL A 36 3.57 -11.48 -10.29
C VAL A 36 3.65 -10.81 -8.90
N ALA A 37 4.25 -9.63 -8.76
CA ALA A 37 4.55 -9.03 -7.45
C ALA A 37 3.61 -7.88 -6.99
N ALA A 38 2.50 -7.60 -7.67
CA ALA A 38 1.62 -6.48 -7.31
C ALA A 38 0.33 -6.92 -6.60
N ALA A 39 0.25 -6.67 -5.29
CA ALA A 39 -0.97 -6.64 -4.46
C ALA A 39 -0.62 -6.04 -3.07
N PRO A 40 -1.50 -5.29 -2.35
CA PRO A 40 -2.95 -5.16 -2.56
C PRO A 40 -3.47 -3.72 -2.66
N LEU A 41 -4.62 -3.52 -3.32
CA LEU A 41 -5.68 -2.53 -3.04
C LEU A 41 -7.00 -3.05 -3.70
N PRO A 42 -8.21 -2.78 -3.16
CA PRO A 42 -9.16 -3.65 -2.41
C PRO A 42 -9.89 -4.80 -3.16
N ALA A 43 -10.59 -5.65 -2.38
CA ALA A 43 -11.08 -7.00 -2.70
C ALA A 43 -12.27 -7.12 -3.68
N TRP A 44 -12.01 -6.92 -4.97
CA TRP A 44 -12.80 -7.58 -6.01
C TRP A 44 -11.86 -8.33 -6.97
N ASP A 45 -11.55 -9.55 -6.55
CA ASP A 45 -11.08 -10.66 -7.37
C ASP A 45 -9.63 -10.59 -7.92
N MET A 46 -8.70 -10.18 -7.07
CA MET A 46 -7.26 -10.13 -7.38
C MET A 46 -6.63 -11.52 -7.63
N GLU A 47 -7.10 -12.59 -6.96
CA GLU A 47 -6.65 -13.96 -7.24
C GLU A 47 -7.07 -14.43 -8.64
N ARG A 48 -8.27 -14.05 -9.10
CA ARG A 48 -8.74 -14.38 -10.45
C ARG A 48 -8.08 -13.50 -11.52
N GLN A 49 -7.72 -12.27 -11.19
CA GLN A 49 -6.95 -11.38 -12.08
C GLN A 49 -5.48 -11.83 -12.22
N ILE A 50 -4.85 -12.23 -11.11
CA ILE A 50 -3.52 -12.86 -11.12
C ILE A 50 -3.57 -14.20 -11.87
N ALA A 51 -4.65 -14.98 -11.71
CA ALA A 51 -4.83 -16.22 -12.45
C ALA A 51 -5.05 -15.98 -13.96
N LEU A 52 -5.79 -14.95 -14.37
CA LEU A 52 -5.98 -14.59 -15.79
C LEU A 52 -4.68 -14.06 -16.42
N VAL A 53 -3.94 -13.19 -15.72
CA VAL A 53 -2.64 -12.70 -16.17
C VAL A 53 -1.62 -13.85 -16.24
N ARG A 54 -1.65 -14.77 -15.27
CA ARG A 54 -0.84 -16.00 -15.27
C ARG A 54 -1.21 -16.93 -16.44
N GLN A 55 -2.50 -17.14 -16.69
CA GLN A 55 -2.99 -17.99 -17.79
C GLN A 55 -2.62 -17.41 -19.17
N GLU A 56 -2.68 -16.10 -19.35
CA GLU A 56 -2.26 -15.43 -20.60
C GLU A 56 -0.72 -15.40 -20.74
N LEU A 57 0.02 -15.29 -19.63
CA LEU A 57 1.49 -15.43 -19.61
C LEU A 57 1.94 -16.85 -19.94
N GLU A 58 1.28 -17.87 -19.38
CA GLU A 58 1.50 -19.29 -19.69
C GLU A 58 1.19 -19.56 -21.17
N ALA A 59 0.13 -18.98 -21.74
CA ALA A 59 -0.18 -19.07 -23.17
C ALA A 59 0.82 -18.31 -24.09
N VAL A 60 1.53 -17.31 -23.55
CA VAL A 60 2.65 -16.64 -24.25
C VAL A 60 3.91 -17.50 -24.16
N GLU A 61 4.22 -18.07 -23.00
CA GLU A 61 5.34 -19.01 -22.80
C GLU A 61 5.19 -20.28 -23.64
N ASP A 62 4.00 -20.89 -23.68
CA ASP A 62 3.70 -22.08 -24.50
C ASP A 62 3.86 -21.80 -26.01
N ALA A 63 3.49 -20.60 -26.45
CA ALA A 63 3.69 -20.20 -27.84
C ALA A 63 5.17 -19.89 -28.17
N PHE A 64 5.94 -19.36 -27.21
CA PHE A 64 7.39 -19.24 -27.33
C PHE A 64 8.07 -20.62 -27.35
N ALA A 65 7.55 -21.59 -26.60
CA ALA A 65 8.00 -22.98 -26.61
C ALA A 65 7.66 -23.68 -27.95
N GLU A 66 6.47 -23.48 -28.52
CA GLU A 66 6.10 -23.98 -29.85
C GLU A 66 6.96 -23.37 -30.98
N ILE A 67 7.35 -22.10 -30.87
CA ILE A 67 8.29 -21.46 -31.81
C ILE A 67 9.71 -22.02 -31.63
N GLY A 68 10.10 -22.32 -30.39
CA GLY A 68 11.36 -22.98 -30.06
C GLY A 68 11.46 -24.41 -30.59
N GLU A 69 10.38 -25.19 -30.49
CA GLU A 69 10.29 -26.58 -30.96
C GLU A 69 10.04 -26.70 -32.47
N GLY A 70 9.28 -25.77 -33.07
CA GLY A 70 9.08 -25.67 -34.52
C GLY A 70 10.33 -25.21 -35.28
N SER A 71 11.25 -24.56 -34.58
CA SER A 71 12.61 -24.42 -35.05
C SER A 71 13.34 -25.74 -34.78
N GLY A 72 13.63 -26.53 -35.82
CA GLY A 72 14.42 -27.77 -35.74
C GLY A 72 15.88 -27.54 -35.33
N TYR A 73 16.14 -26.74 -34.29
CA TYR A 73 17.45 -26.39 -33.75
C TYR A 73 18.00 -27.46 -32.80
N ALA A 74 17.19 -28.37 -32.29
CA ALA A 74 17.66 -29.45 -31.41
C ALA A 74 18.29 -30.65 -32.16
N ALA A 75 18.04 -30.83 -33.46
CA ALA A 75 18.42 -32.04 -34.20
C ALA A 75 19.70 -31.92 -35.07
N CYS A 76 20.32 -30.74 -35.15
CA CYS A 76 21.53 -30.54 -35.96
C CYS A 76 22.69 -30.02 -35.09
N ARG A 77 23.25 -30.88 -34.24
CA ARG A 77 24.61 -30.67 -33.72
C ARG A 77 25.62 -30.89 -34.87
N PRO A 78 26.36 -29.87 -35.35
CA PRO A 78 27.52 -30.10 -36.20
C PRO A 78 28.75 -30.28 -35.30
N ALA A 79 28.69 -31.23 -34.36
CA ALA A 79 29.81 -31.53 -33.47
C ALA A 79 31.03 -32.12 -34.23
N GLY A 80 30.84 -32.60 -35.48
CA GLY A 80 31.91 -33.15 -36.31
C GLY A 80 32.68 -32.14 -37.17
N LEU A 81 32.09 -30.99 -37.53
CA LEU A 81 32.73 -30.04 -38.47
C LEU A 81 33.48 -28.89 -37.76
N ILE A 82 33.01 -28.50 -36.57
CA ILE A 82 33.66 -27.50 -35.71
C ILE A 82 34.97 -28.09 -35.14
N PHE A 83 35.00 -29.38 -34.83
CA PHE A 83 36.21 -30.07 -34.35
C PHE A 83 37.33 -30.12 -35.40
N ALA A 84 36.99 -30.19 -36.70
CA ALA A 84 37.96 -30.23 -37.80
C ALA A 84 38.53 -28.83 -38.14
N HIS A 85 37.75 -27.76 -38.01
CA HIS A 85 38.23 -26.39 -38.23
C HIS A 85 38.99 -25.83 -37.03
N ALA A 86 38.63 -26.24 -35.80
CA ALA A 86 39.35 -25.87 -34.59
C ALA A 86 40.79 -26.41 -34.56
N MET A 87 41.06 -27.61 -35.12
CA MET A 87 42.42 -28.16 -35.22
C MET A 87 43.35 -27.39 -36.17
N VAL A 88 42.82 -26.66 -37.14
CA VAL A 88 43.63 -25.90 -38.11
C VAL A 88 43.79 -24.43 -37.69
N ALA A 89 42.82 -23.85 -36.98
CA ALA A 89 42.86 -22.44 -36.57
C ALA A 89 43.52 -22.19 -35.20
N MET A 90 43.47 -23.14 -34.26
CA MET A 90 44.04 -22.96 -32.92
C MET A 90 45.55 -22.68 -32.88
N PRO A 91 46.41 -23.30 -33.71
CA PRO A 91 47.85 -22.98 -33.71
C PRO A 91 48.14 -21.54 -34.17
N HIS A 92 47.36 -21.02 -35.11
CA HIS A 92 47.55 -19.67 -35.66
C HIS A 92 47.06 -18.58 -34.71
N LEU A 93 45.92 -18.81 -34.03
CA LEU A 93 45.39 -17.89 -33.02
C LEU A 93 46.24 -17.90 -31.73
N ALA A 94 46.75 -19.05 -31.31
CA ALA A 94 47.68 -19.15 -30.19
C ALA A 94 49.03 -18.47 -30.47
N PHE A 95 49.54 -18.54 -31.70
CA PHE A 95 50.78 -17.86 -32.11
C PHE A 95 50.63 -16.34 -32.16
N ILE A 96 49.49 -15.85 -32.68
CA ILE A 96 49.20 -14.41 -32.72
C ILE A 96 48.95 -13.86 -31.31
N ALA A 97 48.23 -14.59 -30.46
CA ALA A 97 48.03 -14.22 -29.06
C ALA A 97 49.34 -14.21 -28.25
N ALA A 98 50.22 -15.20 -28.45
CA ALA A 98 51.53 -15.24 -27.80
C ALA A 98 52.45 -14.11 -28.29
N ALA A 99 52.44 -13.79 -29.58
CA ALA A 99 53.23 -12.69 -30.15
C ALA A 99 52.76 -11.31 -29.66
N ILE A 100 51.44 -11.11 -29.49
CA ILE A 100 50.86 -9.86 -28.97
C ILE A 100 51.11 -9.74 -27.45
N TRP A 101 51.07 -10.85 -26.70
CA TRP A 101 51.30 -10.84 -25.25
C TRP A 101 52.80 -10.72 -24.88
N LEU A 102 53.72 -11.20 -25.71
CA LEU A 102 55.18 -11.09 -25.50
C LEU A 102 55.79 -9.80 -26.08
N ALA A 103 55.10 -9.08 -26.97
CA ALA A 103 55.56 -7.82 -27.55
C ALA A 103 56.05 -6.76 -26.54
N PRO A 104 55.47 -6.60 -25.33
CA PRO A 104 55.96 -5.65 -24.33
C PRO A 104 57.17 -6.16 -23.51
N PHE A 105 57.48 -7.47 -23.54
CA PHE A 105 58.58 -8.07 -22.77
C PHE A 105 59.87 -8.29 -23.59
N ILE A 106 59.82 -8.18 -24.92
CA ILE A 106 60.97 -8.39 -25.81
C ILE A 106 62.03 -7.26 -25.71
N THR A 107 61.72 -6.13 -25.08
CA THR A 107 62.67 -5.04 -24.84
C THR A 107 63.51 -5.19 -23.57
N PHE A 108 63.21 -6.17 -22.69
CA PHE A 108 63.87 -6.31 -21.38
C PHE A 108 64.53 -7.68 -21.10
N LEU A 109 64.55 -8.63 -22.05
CA LEU A 109 65.23 -9.92 -21.88
C LEU A 109 66.60 -9.99 -22.60
N PRO A 110 67.65 -10.58 -21.98
CA PRO A 110 68.95 -10.73 -22.61
C PRO A 110 68.89 -11.68 -23.81
N VAL A 111 69.56 -11.29 -24.90
CA VAL A 111 69.57 -11.93 -26.24
C VAL A 111 69.77 -13.46 -26.20
N ALA A 112 70.49 -13.97 -25.18
CA ALA A 112 70.72 -15.41 -24.99
C ALA A 112 69.45 -16.25 -24.72
N THR A 113 68.36 -15.62 -24.28
CA THR A 113 67.09 -16.33 -23.96
C THR A 113 66.09 -16.36 -25.12
N VAL A 114 66.26 -15.49 -26.13
CA VAL A 114 65.34 -15.34 -27.27
C VAL A 114 65.70 -16.28 -28.43
N LEU A 115 66.99 -16.55 -28.62
CA LEU A 115 67.51 -17.40 -29.71
C LEU A 115 66.95 -18.84 -29.74
N PRO A 116 66.78 -19.55 -28.61
CA PRO A 116 66.21 -20.90 -28.62
C PRO A 116 64.76 -20.93 -29.10
N TRP A 117 63.96 -19.91 -28.77
CA TRP A 117 62.55 -19.83 -29.13
C TRP A 117 62.33 -19.47 -30.60
N VAL A 118 63.16 -18.57 -31.15
CA VAL A 118 63.18 -18.28 -32.60
C VAL A 118 63.57 -19.53 -33.40
N PHE A 119 64.52 -20.32 -32.89
CA PHE A 119 64.94 -21.57 -33.53
C PHE A 119 63.82 -22.62 -33.53
N VAL A 120 63.11 -22.82 -32.41
CA VAL A 120 61.97 -23.75 -32.32
C VAL A 120 60.82 -23.31 -33.24
N SER A 121 60.53 -22.01 -33.32
CA SER A 121 59.53 -21.46 -34.24
C SER A 121 59.91 -21.67 -35.71
N ALA A 122 61.18 -21.45 -36.06
CA ALA A 122 61.67 -21.66 -37.42
C ALA A 122 61.55 -23.14 -37.83
N VAL A 123 61.93 -24.08 -36.94
CA VAL A 123 61.81 -25.52 -37.18
C VAL A 123 60.35 -25.97 -37.32
N ALA A 124 59.44 -25.45 -36.49
CA ALA A 124 58.00 -25.73 -36.59
C ALA A 124 57.40 -25.22 -37.90
N THR A 125 57.79 -24.01 -38.33
CA THR A 125 57.33 -23.41 -39.60
C THR A 125 57.86 -24.19 -40.81
N GLN A 126 59.11 -24.65 -40.74
CA GLN A 126 59.75 -25.46 -41.77
C GLN A 126 59.14 -26.87 -41.83
N GLY A 127 58.72 -27.43 -40.69
CA GLY A 127 57.94 -28.67 -40.60
C GLY A 127 56.54 -28.55 -41.23
N LEU A 128 55.83 -27.44 -41.00
CA LEU A 128 54.51 -27.20 -41.60
C LEU A 128 54.58 -26.98 -43.12
N VAL A 129 55.62 -26.27 -43.59
CA VAL A 129 55.90 -26.11 -45.03
C VAL A 129 56.31 -27.44 -45.66
N CYS A 130 57.09 -28.29 -44.96
CA CYS A 130 57.40 -29.65 -45.41
C CYS A 130 56.16 -30.54 -45.46
N LEU A 131 55.23 -30.42 -44.51
CA LEU A 131 53.97 -31.17 -44.51
C LEU A 131 53.03 -30.69 -45.63
N HIS A 132 52.93 -29.37 -45.84
CA HIS A 132 52.13 -28.80 -46.93
C HIS A 132 52.71 -29.17 -48.31
N THR A 133 54.04 -29.13 -48.47
CA THR A 133 54.71 -29.57 -49.70
C THR A 133 54.69 -31.09 -49.88
N ALA A 134 54.66 -31.90 -48.81
CA ALA A 134 54.46 -33.35 -48.86
C ALA A 134 53.03 -33.72 -49.26
N VAL A 135 52.01 -33.03 -48.75
CA VAL A 135 50.60 -33.19 -49.17
C VAL A 135 50.42 -32.74 -50.62
N ARG A 136 51.05 -31.62 -51.02
CA ARG A 136 51.07 -31.17 -52.42
C ARG A 136 51.82 -32.15 -53.32
N ARG A 137 52.96 -32.71 -52.90
CA ARG A 137 53.70 -33.79 -53.60
C ARG A 137 52.88 -35.08 -53.67
N HIS A 138 52.13 -35.44 -52.63
CA HIS A 138 51.27 -36.62 -52.65
C HIS A 138 50.13 -36.45 -53.65
N PHE A 139 49.51 -35.27 -53.70
CA PHE A 139 48.47 -34.94 -54.69
C PHE A 139 49.03 -34.80 -56.12
N LEU A 140 50.22 -34.19 -56.27
CA LEU A 140 50.96 -34.16 -57.54
C LEU A 140 51.40 -35.57 -57.97
N SER A 141 51.78 -36.46 -57.05
CA SER A 141 52.23 -37.83 -57.34
C SER A 141 51.09 -38.71 -57.89
N LYS A 142 49.85 -38.49 -57.45
CA LYS A 142 48.66 -39.16 -58.02
C LYS A 142 48.33 -38.70 -59.44
N HIS A 143 48.64 -37.45 -59.78
CA HIS A 143 48.49 -36.92 -61.16
C HIS A 143 49.71 -37.20 -62.04
N LEU A 144 50.92 -37.21 -61.46
CA LEU A 144 52.16 -37.61 -62.12
C LEU A 144 52.20 -39.12 -62.38
N ALA A 145 51.60 -39.99 -61.56
CA ALA A 145 51.51 -41.42 -61.83
C ALA A 145 50.65 -41.75 -63.07
N LYS A 146 49.61 -40.94 -63.35
CA LYS A 146 48.82 -41.04 -64.59
C LYS A 146 49.60 -40.53 -65.81
N LEU A 147 50.46 -39.53 -65.64
CA LEU A 147 51.40 -39.05 -66.66
C LEU A 147 52.60 -40.02 -66.84
N HIS A 148 53.06 -40.70 -65.78
CA HIS A 148 54.15 -41.67 -65.81
C HIS A 148 53.74 -42.92 -66.58
N GLY A 149 52.52 -43.44 -66.37
CA GLY A 149 52.00 -44.54 -67.20
C GLY A 149 51.75 -44.15 -68.66
N ALA A 150 51.54 -42.87 -68.97
CA ALA A 150 51.49 -42.37 -70.34
C ALA A 150 52.89 -42.18 -70.93
N TRP A 151 53.87 -41.75 -70.12
CA TRP A 151 55.28 -41.63 -70.49
C TRP A 151 55.97 -42.98 -70.64
N GLU A 152 55.68 -44.01 -69.84
CA GLU A 152 56.16 -45.39 -70.04
C GLU A 152 55.62 -45.98 -71.34
N ARG A 153 54.36 -45.72 -71.68
CA ARG A 153 53.79 -46.17 -72.97
C ARG A 153 54.41 -45.46 -74.17
N VAL A 154 54.86 -44.21 -74.01
CA VAL A 154 55.59 -43.45 -75.03
C VAL A 154 57.06 -43.88 -75.07
N ALA A 155 57.70 -44.13 -73.93
CA ALA A 155 59.09 -44.59 -73.81
C ALA A 155 59.26 -46.02 -74.36
N VAL A 156 58.30 -46.93 -74.14
CA VAL A 156 58.27 -48.26 -74.76
C VAL A 156 58.05 -48.15 -76.28
N ARG A 157 57.26 -47.18 -76.75
CA ARG A 157 57.06 -46.92 -78.19
C ARG A 157 58.30 -46.31 -78.85
N ILE A 158 59.02 -45.44 -78.13
CA ILE A 158 60.30 -44.86 -78.55
C ILE A 158 61.40 -45.92 -78.51
N GLY A 159 61.44 -46.78 -77.49
CA GLY A 159 62.35 -47.92 -77.41
C GLY A 159 62.17 -48.90 -78.56
N HIS A 160 60.94 -49.26 -78.93
CA HIS A 160 60.68 -50.06 -80.14
C HIS A 160 61.01 -49.32 -81.44
N LEU A 161 60.98 -47.97 -81.46
CA LEU A 161 61.43 -47.16 -82.58
C LEU A 161 62.96 -47.10 -82.66
N GLU A 162 63.67 -46.98 -81.53
CA GLU A 162 65.13 -47.04 -81.44
C GLU A 162 65.65 -48.43 -81.78
N GLU A 163 64.95 -49.50 -81.38
CA GLU A 163 65.25 -50.89 -81.74
C GLU A 163 64.99 -51.13 -83.24
N SER A 164 63.89 -50.61 -83.80
CA SER A 164 63.63 -50.66 -85.26
C SER A 164 64.58 -49.79 -86.09
N VAL A 165 65.09 -48.70 -85.53
CA VAL A 165 66.08 -47.81 -86.17
C VAL A 165 67.49 -48.39 -86.03
N SER A 166 67.82 -49.07 -84.94
CA SER A 166 69.07 -49.81 -84.74
C SER A 166 69.15 -51.04 -85.66
N ASP A 167 68.04 -51.77 -85.83
CA ASP A 167 67.93 -52.88 -86.80
C ASP A 167 67.99 -52.38 -88.25
N ALA A 168 67.49 -51.16 -88.54
CA ALA A 168 67.60 -50.53 -89.85
C ALA A 168 68.97 -49.88 -90.12
N LEU A 169 69.79 -49.67 -89.09
CA LEU A 169 71.10 -48.99 -89.16
C LEU A 169 72.29 -49.92 -88.86
N ASN A 170 72.14 -51.24 -88.91
CA ASN A 170 73.22 -52.22 -88.72
C ASN A 170 73.87 -52.64 -90.07
N PRO A 171 74.93 -51.99 -90.56
CA PRO A 171 75.48 -52.21 -91.89
C PRO A 171 76.83 -52.91 -91.73
N ARG A 172 76.85 -54.20 -91.41
CA ARG A 172 78.12 -54.92 -91.20
C ARG A 172 78.26 -56.32 -91.79
N LEU A 173 77.34 -56.79 -92.66
CA LEU A 173 77.39 -58.18 -93.14
C LEU A 173 77.39 -58.43 -94.65
N THR A 174 77.62 -57.41 -95.50
CA THR A 174 77.77 -57.66 -96.96
C THR A 174 78.88 -56.87 -97.64
N ILE A 175 79.80 -56.26 -96.89
CA ILE A 175 81.02 -55.62 -97.45
C ILE A 175 82.24 -56.57 -97.35
N HIS A 176 82.27 -57.52 -96.40
CA HIS A 176 83.35 -58.52 -96.34
C HIS A 176 83.23 -59.66 -97.37
N GLN A 177 82.04 -59.94 -97.92
CA GLN A 177 81.85 -61.02 -98.90
C GLN A 177 82.17 -60.63 -100.36
N VAL A 178 82.44 -59.34 -100.63
CA VAL A 178 82.78 -58.84 -101.97
C VAL A 178 84.28 -58.56 -102.13
N LEU A 179 85.02 -58.44 -101.01
CA LEU A 179 86.46 -58.14 -101.03
C LEU A 179 87.38 -59.37 -101.18
N ASP A 180 86.88 -60.61 -101.05
CA ASP A 180 87.68 -61.85 -101.18
C ASP A 180 87.70 -62.47 -102.59
N ARG A 181 87.13 -61.81 -103.61
CA ARG A 181 87.14 -62.30 -105.01
C ARG A 181 87.94 -61.45 -105.99
N ILE A 182 88.78 -60.54 -105.50
CA ILE A 182 89.67 -59.74 -106.34
C ILE A 182 91.07 -60.32 -106.26
N GLN A 183 91.38 -61.27 -107.16
CA GLN A 183 92.78 -61.54 -107.53
C GLN A 183 93.25 -60.53 -108.59
N PRO A 184 94.54 -60.20 -108.59
CA PRO A 184 95.06 -58.97 -109.16
C PRO A 184 95.46 -59.18 -110.61
N ASP A 185 94.82 -58.47 -111.54
CA ASP A 185 95.54 -57.63 -112.49
C ASP A 185 94.58 -56.78 -113.34
N ASP A 186 95.08 -55.59 -113.68
CA ASP A 186 94.57 -54.65 -114.67
C ASP A 186 93.44 -53.64 -114.33
N ARG A 187 93.91 -52.46 -113.87
CA ARG A 187 93.61 -51.08 -114.35
C ARG A 187 92.82 -50.11 -113.43
N PRO A 188 93.30 -48.85 -113.26
CA PRO A 188 92.85 -47.85 -112.26
C PRO A 188 91.52 -47.10 -112.55
N GLU A 189 90.75 -47.46 -113.57
CA GLU A 189 89.50 -46.75 -113.91
C GLU A 189 88.27 -47.24 -113.13
N ARG A 190 88.28 -48.50 -112.65
CA ARG A 190 87.13 -49.09 -111.91
C ARG A 190 86.95 -48.57 -110.48
N ALA A 191 88.01 -48.05 -109.84
CA ALA A 191 87.96 -47.51 -108.49
C ALA A 191 87.14 -46.21 -108.38
N ARG A 192 87.19 -45.34 -109.39
CA ARG A 192 86.41 -44.08 -109.42
C ARG A 192 84.91 -44.33 -109.63
N ALA A 193 84.54 -45.37 -110.38
CA ALA A 193 83.14 -45.75 -110.62
C ALA A 193 82.46 -46.32 -109.35
N LEU A 194 83.20 -47.02 -108.50
CA LEU A 194 82.68 -47.60 -107.26
C LEU A 194 82.47 -46.54 -106.17
N GLN A 195 83.36 -45.54 -106.10
CA GLN A 195 83.24 -44.43 -105.16
C GLN A 195 82.03 -43.54 -105.49
N ALA A 196 81.79 -43.24 -106.78
CA ALA A 196 80.60 -42.52 -107.22
C ALA A 196 79.27 -43.25 -106.91
N LYS A 197 79.25 -44.59 -107.00
CA LYS A 197 78.07 -45.39 -106.60
C LYS A 197 77.80 -45.35 -105.09
N THR A 198 78.86 -45.27 -104.28
CA THR A 198 78.74 -45.27 -102.82
C THR A 198 78.21 -43.92 -102.31
N ASP A 199 78.68 -42.82 -102.90
CA ASP A 199 78.19 -41.47 -102.58
C ASP A 199 76.72 -41.26 -103.01
N ALA A 200 76.32 -41.83 -104.15
CA ALA A 200 74.93 -41.82 -104.59
C ALA A 200 74.00 -42.60 -103.64
N ALA A 201 74.45 -43.74 -103.11
CA ALA A 201 73.69 -44.51 -102.13
C ALA A 201 73.56 -43.78 -100.78
N LEU A 202 74.63 -43.14 -100.30
CA LEU A 202 74.60 -42.33 -99.08
C LEU A 202 73.65 -41.12 -99.20
N GLY A 203 73.63 -40.49 -100.38
CA GLY A 203 72.71 -39.39 -100.70
C GLY A 203 71.23 -39.82 -100.78
N ALA A 204 70.95 -41.07 -101.11
CA ALA A 204 69.60 -41.63 -101.11
C ALA A 204 69.11 -41.92 -99.68
N VAL A 205 69.97 -42.47 -98.82
CA VAL A 205 69.65 -42.74 -97.40
C VAL A 205 69.35 -41.44 -96.64
N ARG A 206 70.19 -40.40 -96.81
CA ARG A 206 69.97 -39.09 -96.16
C ARG A 206 68.70 -38.37 -96.63
N ARG A 207 68.25 -38.63 -97.86
CA ARG A 207 66.95 -38.11 -98.35
C ARG A 207 65.79 -38.85 -97.69
N ARG A 208 65.87 -40.17 -97.59
CA ARG A 208 64.85 -41.01 -96.94
C ARG A 208 64.71 -40.69 -95.44
N GLU A 209 65.82 -40.44 -94.76
CA GLU A 209 65.84 -40.04 -93.35
C GLU A 209 65.10 -38.71 -93.14
N ARG A 210 65.42 -37.67 -93.94
CA ARG A 210 64.71 -36.38 -93.88
C ARG A 210 63.21 -36.51 -94.13
N GLU A 211 62.80 -37.30 -95.13
CA GLU A 211 61.38 -37.53 -95.42
C GLU A 211 60.62 -38.27 -94.30
N ILE A 212 61.30 -39.14 -93.56
CA ILE A 212 60.70 -39.87 -92.42
C ILE A 212 60.59 -38.92 -91.22
N THR A 213 61.63 -38.14 -90.93
CA THR A 213 61.63 -37.17 -89.82
C THR A 213 60.58 -36.09 -90.02
N GLU A 214 60.44 -35.54 -91.23
CA GLU A 214 59.35 -34.58 -91.55
C GLU A 214 57.96 -35.20 -91.40
N ARG A 215 57.78 -36.46 -91.81
CA ARG A 215 56.50 -37.17 -91.63
C ARG A 215 56.16 -37.39 -90.16
N ILE A 216 57.15 -37.74 -89.34
CA ILE A 216 56.97 -37.95 -87.90
C ILE A 216 56.67 -36.61 -87.21
N ALA A 217 57.43 -35.55 -87.51
CA ALA A 217 57.19 -34.22 -86.95
C ALA A 217 55.77 -33.72 -87.29
N LYS A 218 55.35 -33.82 -88.55
CA LYS A 218 54.02 -33.41 -89.00
C LYS A 218 52.89 -34.21 -88.32
N ARG A 219 53.11 -35.52 -88.08
CA ARG A 219 52.15 -36.36 -87.36
C ARG A 219 52.11 -36.05 -85.87
N PHE A 220 53.24 -35.69 -85.27
CA PHE A 220 53.33 -35.31 -83.86
C PHE A 220 52.63 -33.98 -83.61
N ASP A 221 52.85 -32.98 -84.47
CA ASP A 221 52.18 -31.68 -84.40
C ASP A 221 50.65 -31.81 -84.52
N LEU A 222 50.17 -32.60 -85.50
CA LEU A 222 48.74 -32.91 -85.65
C LEU A 222 48.15 -33.58 -84.40
N THR A 223 48.90 -34.48 -83.77
CA THR A 223 48.44 -35.18 -82.55
C THR A 223 48.44 -34.24 -81.34
N LEU A 224 49.44 -33.36 -81.24
CA LEU A 224 49.56 -32.37 -80.17
C LEU A 224 48.44 -31.33 -80.26
N ASP A 225 48.11 -30.86 -81.46
CA ASP A 225 47.02 -29.93 -81.68
C ASP A 225 45.66 -30.56 -81.38
N ALA A 226 45.44 -31.82 -81.76
CA ALA A 226 44.24 -32.57 -81.39
C ALA A 226 44.09 -32.75 -79.86
N LEU A 227 45.20 -32.99 -79.15
CA LEU A 227 45.20 -33.08 -77.68
C LEU A 227 44.97 -31.73 -77.00
N LYS A 228 45.53 -30.64 -77.54
CA LYS A 228 45.27 -29.27 -77.05
C LYS A 228 43.81 -28.88 -77.24
N GLN A 229 43.21 -29.18 -78.39
CA GLN A 229 41.79 -28.93 -78.64
C GLN A 229 40.91 -29.70 -77.66
N ARG A 230 41.16 -31.01 -77.46
CA ARG A 230 40.43 -31.81 -76.45
C ARG A 230 40.58 -31.27 -75.04
N ALA A 231 41.79 -30.89 -74.63
CA ALA A 231 42.02 -30.31 -73.31
C ALA A 231 41.30 -28.96 -73.12
N ALA A 232 41.24 -28.14 -74.17
CA ALA A 232 40.51 -26.87 -74.17
C ALA A 232 38.99 -27.07 -74.11
N GLU A 233 38.46 -28.06 -74.85
CA GLU A 233 37.05 -28.46 -74.81
C GLU A 233 36.66 -29.00 -73.42
N ASP A 234 37.46 -29.90 -72.84
CA ASP A 234 37.23 -30.44 -71.50
C ASP A 234 37.30 -29.34 -70.42
N ALA A 235 38.24 -28.40 -70.54
CA ALA A 235 38.34 -27.27 -69.63
C ALA A 235 37.12 -26.33 -69.75
N SER A 236 36.66 -26.06 -70.97
CA SER A 236 35.46 -25.27 -71.24
C SER A 236 34.21 -25.94 -70.67
N GLN A 237 34.03 -27.25 -70.87
CA GLN A 237 32.91 -28.01 -70.31
C GLN A 237 32.91 -28.03 -68.78
N ARG A 238 34.08 -28.21 -68.15
CA ARG A 238 34.20 -28.16 -66.68
C ARG A 238 33.88 -26.76 -66.13
N LYS A 239 34.34 -25.71 -66.81
CA LYS A 239 34.02 -24.32 -66.43
C LYS A 239 32.53 -24.04 -66.55
N ALA A 240 31.88 -24.47 -67.64
CA ALA A 240 30.45 -24.33 -67.84
C ALA A 240 29.64 -25.09 -66.78
N ARG A 241 30.04 -26.33 -66.44
CA ARG A 241 29.40 -27.11 -65.35
C ARG A 241 29.55 -26.44 -63.99
N PHE A 242 30.74 -25.96 -63.65
CA PHE A 242 30.97 -25.26 -62.38
C PHE A 242 30.17 -23.95 -62.30
N GLN A 243 30.11 -23.18 -63.39
CA GLN A 243 29.28 -21.95 -63.44
C GLN A 243 27.79 -22.26 -63.28
N ALA A 244 27.28 -23.30 -63.93
CA ALA A 244 25.89 -23.73 -63.78
C ALA A 244 25.59 -24.17 -62.34
N GLU A 245 26.53 -24.87 -61.69
CA GLU A 245 26.38 -25.31 -60.29
C GLU A 245 26.43 -24.13 -59.31
N VAL A 246 27.33 -23.16 -59.51
CA VAL A 246 27.36 -21.91 -58.73
C VAL A 246 26.04 -21.16 -58.86
N VAL A 247 25.52 -20.98 -60.09
CA VAL A 247 24.23 -20.30 -60.30
C VAL A 247 23.10 -21.04 -59.59
N ARG A 248 23.06 -22.38 -59.66
CA ARG A 248 22.06 -23.21 -58.97
C ARG A 248 22.13 -23.05 -57.46
N GLU A 249 23.31 -23.16 -56.85
CA GLU A 249 23.49 -23.04 -55.40
C GLU A 249 23.20 -21.61 -54.92
N THR A 250 23.56 -20.59 -55.69
CA THR A 250 23.28 -19.19 -55.34
C THR A 250 21.77 -18.91 -55.39
N ALA A 251 21.07 -19.43 -56.41
CA ALA A 251 19.61 -19.33 -56.51
C ALA A 251 18.91 -20.08 -55.37
N ALA A 252 19.38 -21.29 -55.02
CA ALA A 252 18.85 -22.07 -53.90
C ALA A 252 19.07 -21.38 -52.55
N LEU A 253 20.23 -20.77 -52.32
CA LEU A 253 20.51 -19.98 -51.11
C LEU A 253 19.60 -18.75 -51.05
N LYS A 254 19.44 -18.03 -52.16
CA LYS A 254 18.55 -16.86 -52.24
C LYS A 254 17.10 -17.23 -51.91
N SER A 255 16.59 -18.32 -52.48
CA SER A 255 15.24 -18.81 -52.18
C SER A 255 15.08 -19.21 -50.71
N ARG A 256 16.10 -19.82 -50.08
CA ARG A 256 16.07 -20.14 -48.64
C ARG A 256 16.11 -18.91 -47.74
N LEU A 257 16.82 -17.86 -48.15
CA LEU A 257 16.84 -16.58 -47.43
C LEU A 257 15.48 -15.88 -47.55
N GLU A 258 14.93 -15.79 -48.77
CA GLU A 258 13.60 -15.22 -49.01
C GLU A 258 12.51 -15.98 -48.22
N GLU A 259 12.59 -17.32 -48.16
CA GLU A 259 11.72 -18.15 -47.33
C GLU A 259 11.86 -17.85 -45.84
N ARG A 260 13.09 -17.71 -45.35
CA ARG A 260 13.37 -17.43 -43.95
C ARG A 260 12.90 -16.03 -43.54
N ASP A 261 13.13 -15.04 -44.40
CA ASP A 261 12.68 -13.66 -44.20
C ASP A 261 11.15 -13.60 -44.17
N ARG A 262 10.47 -14.37 -45.03
CA ARG A 262 9.01 -14.49 -45.02
C ARG A 262 8.50 -15.14 -43.73
N GLN A 263 9.07 -16.27 -43.31
CA GLN A 263 8.72 -16.93 -42.05
C GLN A 263 8.95 -16.02 -40.83
N TRP A 264 10.06 -15.27 -40.83
CA TRP A 264 10.36 -14.28 -39.81
C TRP A 264 9.35 -13.13 -39.80
N GLY A 265 8.99 -12.60 -40.98
CA GLY A 265 7.96 -11.57 -41.12
C GLY A 265 6.60 -12.04 -40.61
N GLU A 266 6.18 -13.26 -40.93
CA GLU A 266 4.93 -13.87 -40.45
C GLU A 266 4.94 -14.13 -38.94
N ALA A 267 6.06 -14.61 -38.37
CA ALA A 267 6.20 -14.79 -36.92
C ALA A 267 6.17 -13.45 -36.17
N ARG A 268 6.88 -12.44 -36.70
CA ARG A 268 6.89 -11.07 -36.15
C ARG A 268 5.51 -10.45 -36.17
N ALA A 269 4.79 -10.52 -37.30
CA ALA A 269 3.44 -9.97 -37.43
C ALA A 269 2.45 -10.62 -36.46
N ARG A 270 2.55 -11.95 -36.25
CA ARG A 270 1.73 -12.66 -35.25
C ARG A 270 2.02 -12.20 -33.83
N LEU A 271 3.30 -12.02 -33.47
CA LEU A 271 3.68 -11.57 -32.15
C LEU A 271 3.24 -10.12 -31.89
N GLU A 272 3.38 -9.25 -32.89
CA GLU A 272 2.89 -7.87 -32.86
C GLU A 272 1.36 -7.81 -32.70
N SER A 273 0.60 -8.62 -33.44
CA SER A 273 -0.87 -8.70 -33.27
C SER A 273 -1.26 -9.14 -31.87
N ARG A 274 -0.63 -10.19 -31.33
CA ARG A 274 -0.91 -10.69 -29.97
C ARG A 274 -0.56 -9.66 -28.90
N TRP A 275 0.55 -8.95 -29.05
CA TRP A 275 0.95 -7.87 -28.16
C TRP A 275 -0.09 -6.74 -28.15
N LEU A 276 -0.50 -6.28 -29.35
CA LEU A 276 -1.51 -5.24 -29.51
C LEU A 276 -2.85 -5.64 -28.89
N GLU A 277 -3.29 -6.87 -29.11
CA GLU A 277 -4.50 -7.42 -28.51
C GLU A 277 -4.42 -7.48 -26.98
N ALA A 278 -3.30 -7.94 -26.42
CA ALA A 278 -3.10 -8.02 -24.97
C ALA A 278 -3.10 -6.62 -24.32
N VAL A 279 -2.40 -5.65 -24.92
CA VAL A 279 -2.41 -4.25 -24.47
C VAL A 279 -3.81 -3.66 -24.55
N ALA A 280 -4.53 -3.90 -25.64
CA ALA A 280 -5.91 -3.42 -25.79
C ALA A 280 -6.85 -4.02 -24.74
N ARG A 281 -6.72 -5.32 -24.43
CA ARG A 281 -7.48 -5.98 -23.35
C ARG A 281 -7.18 -5.35 -21.99
N LEU A 282 -5.90 -5.13 -21.67
CA LEU A 282 -5.47 -4.48 -20.43
C LEU A 282 -6.03 -3.06 -20.33
N GLN A 283 -5.92 -2.24 -21.38
CA GLN A 283 -6.47 -0.88 -21.39
C GLN A 283 -8.01 -0.87 -21.27
N ALA A 284 -8.71 -1.80 -21.91
CA ALA A 284 -10.16 -1.92 -21.77
C ALA A 284 -10.55 -2.28 -20.33
N TYR A 285 -9.79 -3.19 -19.70
CA TYR A 285 -9.99 -3.58 -18.32
C TYR A 285 -9.76 -2.42 -17.36
N THR A 286 -8.65 -1.69 -17.47
CA THR A 286 -8.38 -0.57 -16.57
C THR A 286 -9.41 0.56 -16.72
N ARG A 287 -9.89 0.83 -17.94
CA ARG A 287 -10.99 1.78 -18.17
C ARG A 287 -12.29 1.34 -17.52
N GLU A 288 -12.60 0.04 -17.56
CA GLU A 288 -13.79 -0.50 -16.87
C GLU A 288 -13.68 -0.31 -15.36
N VAL A 289 -12.51 -0.61 -14.80
CA VAL A 289 -12.22 -0.42 -13.36
C VAL A 289 -12.34 1.05 -12.96
N SER A 290 -11.77 1.98 -13.74
CA SER A 290 -11.93 3.42 -13.52
C SER A 290 -13.40 3.83 -13.58
N ARG A 291 -14.17 3.36 -14.59
CA ARG A 291 -15.60 3.67 -14.73
C ARG A 291 -16.41 3.21 -13.52
N GLN A 292 -16.16 2.01 -12.99
CA GLN A 292 -16.83 1.50 -11.80
C GLN A 292 -16.45 2.26 -10.52
N THR A 293 -15.21 2.76 -10.47
CA THR A 293 -14.75 3.62 -9.37
C THR A 293 -15.45 4.97 -9.43
N THR A 294 -15.46 5.64 -10.59
CA THR A 294 -16.15 6.93 -10.80
C THR A 294 -17.66 6.83 -10.55
N ALA A 295 -18.29 5.72 -10.92
CA ALA A 295 -19.72 5.50 -10.65
C ALA A 295 -20.06 5.42 -9.15
N ARG A 296 -19.14 4.88 -8.33
CA ARG A 296 -19.28 4.82 -6.87
C ARG A 296 -18.80 6.10 -6.17
N HIS A 297 -17.84 6.79 -6.79
CA HIS A 297 -17.20 7.98 -6.26
C HIS A 297 -17.02 9.02 -7.37
N PRO A 298 -18.04 9.89 -7.59
CA PRO A 298 -18.01 10.88 -8.66
C PRO A 298 -16.82 11.83 -8.55
N GLU A 299 -16.31 12.28 -9.70
CA GLU A 299 -15.32 13.35 -9.77
C GLU A 299 -15.89 14.64 -9.16
N TRP A 300 -15.05 15.51 -8.59
CA TRP A 300 -15.53 16.73 -7.92
C TRP A 300 -16.23 17.73 -8.85
N THR A 301 -15.98 17.63 -10.15
CA THR A 301 -16.61 18.44 -11.20
C THR A 301 -17.95 17.88 -11.66
N ASP A 302 -18.37 16.71 -11.17
CA ASP A 302 -19.62 16.07 -11.55
C ASP A 302 -20.84 16.78 -10.94
N ASP A 303 -21.89 16.95 -11.74
CA ASP A 303 -23.16 17.53 -11.29
C ASP A 303 -23.83 16.72 -10.17
N ALA A 304 -23.47 15.44 -9.99
CA ALA A 304 -23.92 14.59 -8.89
C ALA A 304 -23.72 15.25 -7.51
N TRP A 305 -22.67 16.07 -7.34
CA TRP A 305 -22.41 16.78 -6.08
C TRP A 305 -23.47 17.82 -5.75
N SER A 306 -24.19 18.36 -6.73
CA SER A 306 -25.27 19.34 -6.48
C SER A 306 -26.43 18.74 -5.69
N SER A 307 -26.72 17.45 -5.89
CA SER A 307 -27.80 16.70 -5.25
C SER A 307 -27.31 15.69 -4.21
N TRP A 308 -26.01 15.70 -3.90
CA TRP A 308 -25.39 14.80 -2.94
C TRP A 308 -26.03 14.92 -1.56
N THR A 309 -26.24 13.76 -0.92
CA THR A 309 -26.69 13.64 0.47
C THR A 309 -25.66 12.82 1.27
N PRO A 310 -25.53 13.07 2.58
CA PRO A 310 -24.57 12.34 3.40
C PRO A 310 -24.76 10.83 3.39
N ALA A 311 -23.65 10.09 3.40
CA ALA A 311 -23.67 8.65 3.42
C ALA A 311 -24.36 8.11 4.69
N THR A 312 -25.08 6.99 4.56
CA THR A 312 -25.73 6.30 5.69
C THR A 312 -24.95 5.08 6.16
N ALA A 313 -24.00 4.59 5.36
CA ALA A 313 -23.11 3.48 5.67
C ALA A 313 -21.64 3.87 5.43
N TYR A 314 -20.72 3.17 6.08
CA TYR A 314 -19.29 3.35 5.83
C TYR A 314 -18.91 2.91 4.41
N ALA A 315 -18.21 3.77 3.68
CA ALA A 315 -17.58 3.39 2.43
C ALA A 315 -16.48 2.33 2.67
N THR A 316 -16.37 1.37 1.74
CA THR A 316 -15.33 0.34 1.79
C THR A 316 -14.01 0.80 1.17
N GLU A 317 -14.05 1.89 0.40
CA GLU A 317 -12.89 2.46 -0.26
C GLU A 317 -13.06 3.98 -0.44
N ILE A 318 -11.93 4.69 -0.49
CA ILE A 318 -11.85 6.12 -0.77
C ILE A 318 -10.83 6.32 -1.89
N PRO A 319 -11.21 6.78 -3.09
CA PRO A 319 -10.26 7.06 -4.16
C PRO A 319 -9.40 8.28 -3.84
N ILE A 320 -8.12 8.15 -4.13
CA ILE A 320 -7.11 9.18 -3.83
C ILE A 320 -6.32 9.64 -5.07
N GLY A 321 -6.46 8.93 -6.19
CA GLY A 321 -5.77 9.23 -7.44
C GLY A 321 -5.70 8.02 -8.37
N ALA A 322 -4.81 8.08 -9.35
CA ALA A 322 -4.51 7.01 -10.27
C ALA A 322 -3.01 6.78 -10.44
N ALA A 323 -2.60 5.53 -10.61
CA ALA A 323 -1.25 5.15 -10.99
C ALA A 323 -1.16 5.06 -12.51
N ARG A 324 -0.27 5.85 -13.10
CA ARG A 324 -0.03 5.93 -14.54
C ARG A 324 1.33 5.34 -14.88
N ILE A 325 1.36 4.53 -15.94
CA ILE A 325 2.61 4.05 -16.54
C ILE A 325 2.57 4.19 -18.05
N VAL A 326 3.69 4.61 -18.63
CA VAL A 326 3.90 4.57 -20.08
C VAL A 326 4.30 3.14 -20.44
N ILE A 327 3.57 2.52 -21.37
CA ILE A 327 3.81 1.12 -21.76
C ILE A 327 5.24 0.92 -22.30
N ALA A 328 5.82 1.96 -22.90
CA ALA A 328 7.22 1.95 -23.34
C ALA A 328 8.21 1.78 -22.17
N ASP A 329 7.92 2.34 -20.99
CA ASP A 329 8.80 2.26 -19.82
C ASP A 329 8.78 0.86 -19.19
N LEU A 330 7.67 0.13 -19.34
CA LEU A 330 7.57 -1.30 -19.02
C LEU A 330 8.51 -2.16 -19.88
N LEU A 331 8.84 -1.70 -21.09
CA LEU A 331 9.67 -2.39 -22.07
C LEU A 331 11.11 -1.86 -22.14
N ALA A 332 11.39 -0.67 -21.59
CA ALA A 332 12.70 0.00 -21.65
C ALA A 332 13.79 -0.67 -20.80
N ALA A 333 13.53 -1.85 -20.21
CA ALA A 333 14.50 -2.62 -19.46
C ALA A 333 15.46 -3.41 -20.37
N ASP A 334 16.28 -2.67 -21.12
CA ASP A 334 17.62 -3.03 -21.61
C ASP A 334 17.79 -4.42 -22.24
N ASP A 335 17.36 -4.55 -23.49
CA ASP A 335 17.82 -5.60 -24.37
C ASP A 335 17.84 -5.09 -25.82
N GLY A 336 19.05 -4.91 -26.38
CA GLY A 336 19.33 -4.45 -27.74
C GLY A 336 18.82 -5.36 -28.88
N ASN A 337 17.67 -6.01 -28.69
CA ASN A 337 17.04 -7.02 -29.53
C ASN A 337 16.26 -6.42 -30.71
N GLY A 338 16.21 -5.10 -30.85
CA GLY A 338 15.67 -4.45 -32.05
C GLY A 338 14.22 -4.79 -32.34
N PHE A 339 13.43 -5.19 -31.33
CA PHE A 339 11.98 -5.22 -31.43
C PHE A 339 11.52 -3.77 -31.21
N PRO A 340 11.15 -2.99 -32.25
CA PRO A 340 10.53 -1.72 -32.01
C PRO A 340 9.20 -2.04 -31.34
N ALA A 341 9.09 -1.76 -30.05
CA ALA A 341 7.83 -1.88 -29.33
C ALA A 341 6.77 -1.10 -30.12
N PRO A 342 5.83 -1.78 -30.80
CA PRO A 342 4.71 -1.07 -31.34
C PRO A 342 3.84 -0.77 -30.13
N VAL A 343 3.77 0.51 -29.75
CA VAL A 343 2.61 1.20 -29.14
C VAL A 343 3.10 2.36 -28.28
N ALA A 344 2.70 3.57 -28.69
CA ALA A 344 2.49 4.67 -27.76
C ALA A 344 1.17 4.43 -27.01
N GLY A 345 1.22 4.39 -25.68
CA GLY A 345 0.02 4.19 -24.87
C GLY A 345 0.35 4.25 -23.39
N THR A 346 -0.63 4.65 -22.60
CA THR A 346 -0.53 4.69 -21.13
C THR A 346 -1.55 3.75 -20.53
N LEU A 347 -1.17 3.10 -19.43
CA LEU A 347 -2.08 2.41 -18.53
C LEU A 347 -2.30 3.30 -17.32
N GLU A 348 -3.55 3.38 -16.89
CA GLU A 348 -3.96 4.18 -15.75
C GLU A 348 -4.86 3.31 -14.89
N ILE A 349 -4.52 3.17 -13.60
CA ILE A 349 -5.23 2.31 -12.66
C ILE A 349 -5.63 3.18 -11.45
N PRO A 350 -6.91 3.21 -11.06
CA PRO A 350 -7.34 3.98 -9.90
C PRO A 350 -6.72 3.40 -8.62
N VAL A 351 -6.38 4.30 -7.69
CA VAL A 351 -5.76 3.99 -6.40
C VAL A 351 -6.70 4.50 -5.31
N ALA A 352 -7.03 3.63 -4.36
CA ALA A 352 -7.94 3.93 -3.26
C ALA A 352 -7.43 3.39 -1.92
N LEU A 353 -7.76 4.08 -0.83
CA LEU A 353 -7.58 3.59 0.54
C LEU A 353 -8.75 2.67 0.91
N ALA A 354 -8.49 1.52 1.53
CA ALA A 354 -9.50 0.50 1.81
C ALA A 354 -9.90 0.44 3.29
N PHE A 355 -11.19 0.22 3.57
CA PHE A 355 -11.79 0.20 4.91
C PHE A 355 -12.76 -1.00 5.06
N PRO A 356 -12.46 -2.03 5.88
CA PRO A 356 -11.19 -2.31 6.53
C PRO A 356 -10.12 -2.77 5.52
N GLY A 357 -8.85 -2.40 5.73
CA GLY A 357 -7.77 -2.78 4.85
C GLY A 357 -6.56 -1.84 4.94
N PRO A 358 -5.72 -1.76 3.90
CA PRO A 358 -4.66 -0.76 3.79
C PRO A 358 -5.26 0.65 3.65
N SER A 359 -5.54 1.24 4.80
CA SER A 359 -6.21 2.54 4.97
C SER A 359 -5.24 3.69 5.25
N SER A 360 -3.98 3.37 5.55
CA SER A 360 -2.98 4.35 5.97
C SER A 360 -2.02 4.69 4.84
N LEU A 361 -1.65 5.96 4.74
CA LEU A 361 -0.81 6.53 3.69
C LEU A 361 0.40 7.25 4.30
N VAL A 362 1.57 7.03 3.73
CA VAL A 362 2.77 7.84 4.00
C VAL A 362 3.26 8.46 2.70
N VAL A 363 3.38 9.78 2.66
CA VAL A 363 3.91 10.52 1.51
C VAL A 363 5.27 11.08 1.87
N ARG A 364 6.32 10.57 1.24
CA ARG A 364 7.68 11.09 1.35
C ARG A 364 7.89 12.14 0.26
N ALA A 365 7.54 13.37 0.58
CA ALA A 365 7.60 14.47 -0.36
C ALA A 365 8.89 15.28 -0.14
N GLY A 366 9.63 15.52 -1.24
CA GLY A 366 10.63 16.57 -1.26
C GLY A 366 9.99 17.96 -1.35
N PRO A 367 10.79 19.04 -1.36
CA PRO A 367 10.29 20.41 -1.43
C PRO A 367 9.38 20.69 -2.63
N ASN A 368 9.64 20.01 -3.76
CA ASN A 368 8.90 20.21 -5.00
C ASN A 368 7.50 19.56 -4.97
N CYS A 369 7.34 18.43 -4.27
CA CYS A 369 6.06 17.73 -4.14
C CYS A 369 5.29 18.08 -2.85
N ARG A 370 5.83 18.93 -1.97
CA ARG A 370 5.20 19.26 -0.68
C ARG A 370 3.77 19.78 -0.85
N GLN A 371 3.56 20.74 -1.75
CA GLN A 371 2.23 21.31 -1.99
C GLN A 371 1.24 20.27 -2.53
N GLN A 372 1.70 19.41 -3.45
CA GLN A 372 0.89 18.32 -3.99
C GLN A 372 0.51 17.30 -2.92
N ALA A 373 1.43 16.98 -2.00
CA ALA A 373 1.18 16.09 -0.86
C ALA A 373 0.15 16.66 0.12
N LEU A 374 0.20 17.97 0.40
CA LEU A 374 -0.79 18.66 1.21
C LEU A 374 -2.17 18.69 0.54
N GLN A 375 -2.23 18.95 -0.77
CA GLN A 375 -3.48 18.89 -1.54
C GLN A 375 -4.09 17.49 -1.52
N LEU A 376 -3.28 16.44 -1.66
CA LEU A 376 -3.71 15.06 -1.52
C LEU A 376 -4.28 14.78 -0.12
N ALA A 377 -3.60 15.20 0.95
CA ALA A 377 -4.12 15.02 2.32
C ALA A 377 -5.47 15.73 2.53
N ASN A 378 -5.59 16.97 2.05
CA ASN A 378 -6.86 17.72 2.09
C ASN A 378 -7.97 17.02 1.29
N GLN A 379 -7.65 16.53 0.09
CA GLN A 379 -8.59 15.77 -0.74
C GLN A 379 -9.06 14.48 -0.04
N ILE A 380 -8.15 13.75 0.63
CA ILE A 380 -8.49 12.54 1.39
C ILE A 380 -9.48 12.88 2.52
N VAL A 381 -9.23 13.97 3.26
CA VAL A 381 -10.12 14.39 4.35
C VAL A 381 -11.51 14.72 3.83
N VAL A 382 -11.63 15.55 2.78
CA VAL A 382 -12.93 15.93 2.21
C VAL A 382 -13.65 14.71 1.61
N ARG A 383 -12.91 13.82 0.93
CA ARG A 383 -13.47 12.58 0.39
C ARG A 383 -13.96 11.65 1.50
N ALA A 384 -13.23 11.53 2.60
CA ALA A 384 -13.65 10.74 3.76
C ALA A 384 -14.91 11.30 4.42
N LEU A 385 -15.00 12.63 4.59
CA LEU A 385 -16.20 13.27 5.13
C LEU A 385 -17.42 13.07 4.24
N ALA A 386 -17.23 13.07 2.92
CA ALA A 386 -18.32 12.81 1.97
C ALA A 386 -18.72 11.32 1.89
N ALA A 387 -17.77 10.41 2.10
CA ALA A 387 -17.97 8.97 1.95
C ALA A 387 -18.41 8.26 3.24
N PHE A 388 -18.21 8.87 4.41
CA PHE A 388 -18.58 8.29 5.70
C PHE A 388 -19.81 8.96 6.31
N PRO A 389 -20.57 8.24 7.16
CA PRO A 389 -21.73 8.84 7.79
C PRO A 389 -21.38 10.00 8.73
N PRO A 390 -22.20 11.06 8.77
CA PRO A 390 -22.01 12.18 9.68
C PRO A 390 -21.86 11.74 11.14
N GLY A 391 -20.89 12.32 11.85
CA GLY A 391 -20.61 12.02 13.26
C GLY A 391 -19.85 10.70 13.50
N ARG A 392 -19.62 9.89 12.46
CA ARG A 392 -18.92 8.61 12.51
C ARG A 392 -17.44 8.68 12.08
N LEU A 393 -16.96 9.85 11.68
CA LEU A 393 -15.55 10.15 11.45
C LEU A 393 -15.10 11.28 12.38
N ARG A 394 -13.93 11.11 13.02
CA ARG A 394 -13.24 12.14 13.81
C ARG A 394 -11.89 12.44 13.17
N LEU A 395 -11.50 13.71 13.20
CA LEU A 395 -10.26 14.17 12.59
C LEU A 395 -9.29 14.63 13.69
N SER A 396 -8.01 14.26 13.53
CA SER A 396 -6.92 14.79 14.34
C SER A 396 -5.86 15.34 13.38
N LEU A 397 -5.78 16.66 13.28
CA LEU A 397 -4.89 17.36 12.36
C LEU A 397 -3.66 17.85 13.11
N ILE A 398 -2.48 17.46 12.63
CA ILE A 398 -1.18 17.80 13.20
C ILE A 398 -0.43 18.66 12.20
N ASP A 399 -0.21 19.93 12.52
CA ASP A 399 0.50 20.90 11.66
C ASP A 399 1.56 21.69 12.45
N PRO A 400 2.74 21.09 12.68
CA PRO A 400 3.79 21.68 13.49
C PRO A 400 4.53 22.84 12.81
N VAL A 401 4.41 23.00 11.49
CA VAL A 401 5.16 23.98 10.70
C VAL A 401 4.24 25.05 10.13
N GLY A 402 3.13 24.66 9.51
CA GLY A 402 2.16 25.61 8.94
C GLY A 402 1.30 26.29 10.00
N LEU A 403 1.34 25.82 11.26
CA LEU A 403 0.56 26.35 12.39
C LEU A 403 -0.95 26.42 12.10
N GLY A 404 -1.45 25.57 11.21
CA GLY A 404 -2.83 25.51 10.76
C GLY A 404 -3.06 26.00 9.33
N ASP A 405 -2.11 26.72 8.72
CA ASP A 405 -2.24 27.22 7.34
C ASP A 405 -2.34 26.07 6.32
N SER A 406 -1.66 24.95 6.59
CA SER A 406 -1.70 23.74 5.77
C SER A 406 -3.12 23.16 5.61
N PHE A 407 -4.00 23.47 6.56
CA PHE A 407 -5.37 22.99 6.65
C PHE A 407 -6.37 24.15 6.82
N ALA A 408 -6.00 25.40 6.52
CA ALA A 408 -6.82 26.59 6.80
C ALA A 408 -8.22 26.50 6.19
N GLY A 409 -8.34 25.96 4.96
CA GLY A 409 -9.64 25.69 4.36
C GLY A 409 -10.51 24.81 5.25
N LEU A 410 -9.98 23.73 5.84
CA LEU A 410 -10.73 22.84 6.72
C LEU A 410 -11.10 23.49 8.06
N LEU A 411 -10.33 24.50 8.53
CA LEU A 411 -10.54 25.19 9.82
C LEU A 411 -11.67 26.21 9.78
N ASP A 412 -11.65 27.11 8.79
CA ASP A 412 -12.70 28.14 8.62
C ASP A 412 -14.11 27.50 8.51
N MET A 413 -14.14 26.23 8.09
CA MET A 413 -15.35 25.42 7.91
C MET A 413 -15.71 24.57 9.14
N ALA A 414 -14.80 24.40 10.10
CA ALA A 414 -14.94 23.57 11.29
C ALA A 414 -15.06 24.38 12.61
N ASP A 415 -14.83 25.69 12.57
CA ASP A 415 -15.03 26.62 13.70
C ASP A 415 -16.47 26.59 14.27
N HIS A 416 -17.43 26.08 13.51
CA HIS A 416 -18.80 25.89 13.96
C HIS A 416 -19.06 24.53 14.62
N GLU A 417 -18.09 23.61 14.62
CA GLU A 417 -18.25 22.23 15.11
C GLU A 417 -16.99 21.63 15.76
N GLU A 418 -16.75 22.03 17.01
CA GLU A 418 -15.72 21.51 17.92
C GLU A 418 -15.70 19.96 18.01
N ALA A 419 -16.83 19.33 17.68
CA ALA A 419 -17.03 17.89 17.59
C ALA A 419 -16.12 17.18 16.56
N LEU A 420 -15.86 17.78 15.40
CA LEU A 420 -15.15 17.13 14.29
C LEU A 420 -13.63 17.12 14.50
N LEU A 421 -13.09 18.21 15.08
CA LEU A 421 -11.64 18.42 15.24
C LEU A 421 -11.08 18.05 16.62
N GLY A 422 -11.92 17.62 17.57
CA GLY A 422 -11.46 17.01 18.83
C GLY A 422 -10.42 17.82 19.61
N GLY A 423 -10.51 19.16 19.61
CA GLY A 423 -9.57 20.05 20.28
C GLY A 423 -8.77 20.99 19.37
N GLY A 424 -9.00 20.96 18.05
CA GLY A 424 -8.37 21.85 17.08
C GLY A 424 -7.06 21.28 16.50
N ILE A 425 -6.27 22.12 15.84
CA ILE A 425 -5.01 21.69 15.23
C ILE A 425 -3.90 21.58 16.28
N LEU A 426 -3.23 20.45 16.28
CA LEU A 426 -2.07 20.17 17.13
C LEU A 426 -0.82 20.74 16.45
N ASN A 427 -0.28 21.84 16.98
CA ASN A 427 0.79 22.62 16.36
C ASN A 427 2.07 22.70 17.18
N ASP A 428 2.01 22.51 18.50
CA ASP A 428 3.18 22.44 19.38
C ASP A 428 3.43 21.03 19.92
N ALA A 429 4.66 20.79 20.39
CA ALA A 429 5.10 19.47 20.83
C ALA A 429 4.26 18.89 21.98
N MET A 430 3.79 19.72 22.93
CA MET A 430 3.01 19.26 24.07
C MET A 430 1.59 18.86 23.64
N ARG A 431 0.96 19.65 22.77
CA ARG A 431 -0.35 19.31 22.19
C ARG A 431 -0.28 18.07 21.31
N ILE A 432 0.77 17.92 20.51
CA ILE A 432 1.00 16.74 19.67
C ILE A 432 1.15 15.49 20.55
N GLU A 433 1.99 15.55 21.58
CA GLU A 433 2.18 14.43 22.52
C GLU A 433 0.87 14.03 23.19
N ARG A 434 0.14 14.99 23.76
CA ARG A 434 -1.15 14.75 24.43
C ARG A 434 -2.20 14.19 23.48
N GLY A 435 -2.32 14.74 22.27
CA GLY A 435 -3.30 14.26 21.29
C GLY A 435 -3.01 12.83 20.82
N LEU A 436 -1.72 12.46 20.68
CA LEU A 436 -1.34 11.08 20.35
C LEU A 436 -1.52 10.13 21.54
N GLU A 437 -1.26 10.59 22.76
CA GLU A 437 -1.54 9.85 23.99
C GLU A 437 -3.05 9.53 24.11
N ASP A 438 -3.92 10.52 23.90
CA ASP A 438 -5.38 10.34 23.90
C ASP A 438 -5.84 9.32 22.84
N LEU A 439 -5.20 9.31 21.66
CA LEU A 439 -5.46 8.31 20.63
C LEU A 439 -5.02 6.91 21.05
N VAL A 440 -3.88 6.77 21.74
CA VAL A 440 -3.43 5.49 22.28
C VAL A 440 -4.37 4.99 23.39
N ALA A 441 -4.78 5.87 24.31
CA ALA A 441 -5.78 5.53 25.33
C ALA A 441 -7.12 5.10 24.70
N HIS A 442 -7.51 5.72 23.59
CA HIS A 442 -8.67 5.30 22.83
C HIS A 442 -8.51 3.89 22.22
N LEU A 443 -7.35 3.54 21.67
CA LEU A 443 -7.05 2.17 21.21
C LEU A 443 -7.26 1.16 22.33
N GLU A 444 -6.73 1.42 23.52
CA GLU A 444 -6.88 0.55 24.68
C GLU A 444 -8.35 0.39 25.08
N MET A 445 -9.10 1.49 25.13
CA MET A 445 -10.54 1.48 25.38
C MET A 445 -11.28 0.63 24.36
N VAL A 446 -10.98 0.79 23.06
CA VAL A 446 -11.62 0.02 21.98
C VAL A 446 -11.33 -1.47 22.10
N ILE A 447 -10.07 -1.84 22.36
CA ILE A 447 -9.67 -3.23 22.56
C ILE A 447 -10.41 -3.86 23.75
N GLN A 448 -10.45 -3.15 24.89
CA GLN A 448 -11.03 -3.65 26.13
C GLN A 448 -12.57 -3.63 26.17
N LYS A 449 -13.20 -2.66 25.50
CA LYS A 449 -14.65 -2.45 25.54
C LYS A 449 -15.37 -3.09 24.36
N HIS A 450 -14.85 -2.91 23.14
CA HIS A 450 -15.54 -3.29 21.91
C HIS A 450 -15.02 -4.63 21.36
N LEU A 451 -13.71 -4.80 21.22
CA LEU A 451 -13.16 -5.99 20.54
C LEU A 451 -13.22 -7.25 21.42
N ARG A 452 -12.76 -7.20 22.69
CA ARG A 452 -12.82 -8.30 23.70
C ARG A 452 -12.53 -9.72 23.19
N GLY A 453 -11.74 -9.87 22.12
CA GLY A 453 -11.49 -11.13 21.42
C GLY A 453 -12.69 -11.70 20.64
N ARG A 454 -13.82 -10.99 20.56
CA ARG A 454 -15.03 -11.36 19.81
C ARG A 454 -15.00 -10.85 18.36
N TYR A 455 -14.43 -9.67 18.14
CA TYR A 455 -14.31 -9.03 16.83
C TYR A 455 -12.83 -8.85 16.48
N ALA A 456 -12.48 -9.05 15.20
CA ALA A 456 -11.10 -8.89 14.75
C ALA A 456 -10.76 -7.41 14.53
N THR A 457 -11.68 -6.62 13.98
CA THR A 457 -11.53 -5.16 13.82
C THR A 457 -12.74 -4.39 14.37
N ILE A 458 -12.59 -3.08 14.55
CA ILE A 458 -13.71 -2.21 14.93
C ILE A 458 -14.77 -2.16 13.83
N ASP A 459 -14.40 -2.35 12.56
CA ASP A 459 -15.33 -2.41 11.43
C ASP A 459 -16.27 -3.63 11.56
N ASP A 460 -15.76 -4.76 12.05
CA ASP A 460 -16.59 -5.94 12.35
C ASP A 460 -17.61 -5.62 13.44
N TYR A 461 -17.18 -4.97 14.52
CA TYR A 461 -18.07 -4.53 15.60
C TYR A 461 -19.10 -3.52 15.08
N ASN A 462 -18.68 -2.52 14.29
CA ASN A 462 -19.56 -1.47 13.77
C ASN A 462 -20.64 -2.01 12.83
N ARG A 463 -20.35 -3.07 12.06
CA ARG A 463 -21.36 -3.77 11.25
C ARG A 463 -22.50 -4.35 12.08
N GLU A 464 -22.24 -4.75 13.33
CA GLU A 464 -23.24 -5.36 14.22
C GLU A 464 -23.81 -4.38 15.26
N ALA A 465 -23.11 -3.29 15.57
CA ALA A 465 -23.45 -2.37 16.66
C ALA A 465 -24.67 -1.46 16.41
N GLY A 466 -25.27 -1.50 15.22
CA GLY A 466 -26.47 -0.73 14.88
C GLY A 466 -26.27 0.77 15.07
N GLU A 467 -26.97 1.39 16.03
CA GLU A 467 -26.83 2.81 16.32
C GLU A 467 -25.60 3.14 17.19
N MET A 468 -25.05 2.17 17.94
CA MET A 468 -23.92 2.35 18.87
C MET A 468 -22.53 2.13 18.25
N GLN A 469 -22.39 2.32 16.93
CA GLN A 469 -21.10 2.20 16.23
C GLN A 469 -20.08 3.22 16.77
N GLU A 470 -18.85 2.77 16.90
CA GLU A 470 -17.73 3.63 17.29
C GLU A 470 -17.23 4.43 16.09
N ALA A 471 -16.89 5.70 16.30
CA ALA A 471 -16.43 6.55 15.22
C ALA A 471 -15.01 6.16 14.77
N LEU A 472 -14.77 6.14 13.46
CA LEU A 472 -13.42 6.03 12.91
C LEU A 472 -12.66 7.33 13.14
N ARG A 473 -11.34 7.25 13.26
CA ARG A 473 -10.46 8.40 13.45
C ARG A 473 -9.45 8.47 12.31
N LEU A 474 -9.34 9.63 11.69
CA LEU A 474 -8.33 9.92 10.68
C LEU A 474 -7.33 10.92 11.23
N VAL A 475 -6.08 10.49 11.39
CA VAL A 475 -4.98 11.32 11.87
C VAL A 475 -4.16 11.78 10.68
N VAL A 476 -4.08 13.09 10.47
CA VAL A 476 -3.33 13.69 9.37
C VAL A 476 -2.17 14.46 9.93
N VAL A 477 -0.95 14.11 9.51
CA VAL A 477 0.30 14.70 10.00
C VAL A 477 1.00 15.42 8.86
N ALA A 478 1.13 16.74 8.96
CA ALA A 478 1.92 17.55 8.06
C ALA A 478 3.38 17.67 8.54
N ASP A 479 4.31 17.76 7.58
CA ASP A 479 5.74 18.06 7.80
C ASP A 479 6.43 17.20 8.88
N PHE A 480 6.06 15.93 8.96
CA PHE A 480 6.66 14.97 9.90
C PHE A 480 8.15 14.80 9.62
N PRO A 481 9.05 14.78 10.63
CA PRO A 481 8.78 14.69 12.08
C PRO A 481 8.95 16.02 12.86
N ALA A 482 8.60 17.17 12.29
CA ALA A 482 8.76 18.46 13.00
C ALA A 482 7.95 18.52 14.32
N SER A 483 8.57 19.00 15.40
CA SER A 483 7.95 19.18 16.73
C SER A 483 7.43 17.91 17.41
N PHE A 484 7.84 16.71 16.98
CA PHE A 484 7.54 15.47 17.70
C PHE A 484 8.58 15.22 18.81
N SER A 485 8.11 15.00 20.04
CA SER A 485 8.94 14.49 21.15
C SER A 485 9.23 12.99 20.98
N GLU A 486 10.18 12.44 21.75
CA GLU A 486 10.43 10.98 21.75
C GLU A 486 9.18 10.19 22.13
N ARG A 487 8.43 10.66 23.14
CA ARG A 487 7.15 10.06 23.54
C ARG A 487 6.09 10.14 22.45
N ALA A 488 5.95 11.28 21.78
CA ALA A 488 5.05 11.41 20.64
C ALA A 488 5.39 10.41 19.52
N LEU A 489 6.67 10.16 19.26
CA LEU A 489 7.12 9.15 18.29
C LEU A 489 6.78 7.71 18.74
N GLU A 490 6.91 7.41 20.03
CA GLU A 490 6.50 6.12 20.60
C GLU A 490 4.99 5.90 20.45
N HIS A 491 4.16 6.89 20.78
CA HIS A 491 2.71 6.82 20.60
C HIS A 491 2.33 6.65 19.12
N LEU A 492 2.92 7.41 18.21
CA LEU A 492 2.69 7.26 16.77
C LEU A 492 3.08 5.86 16.26
N SER A 493 4.15 5.26 16.81
CA SER A 493 4.55 3.89 16.50
C SER A 493 3.47 2.87 16.89
N VAL A 494 2.88 3.02 18.09
CA VAL A 494 1.77 2.17 18.55
C VAL A 494 0.56 2.31 17.62
N LEU A 495 0.19 3.56 17.28
CA LEU A 495 -0.91 3.84 16.35
C LEU A 495 -0.66 3.25 14.97
N SER A 496 0.58 3.27 14.47
CA SER A 496 0.89 2.68 13.18
C SER A 496 0.57 1.18 13.15
N ARG A 497 1.02 0.43 14.17
CA ARG A 497 0.91 -1.04 14.21
C ARG A 497 -0.49 -1.55 14.52
N SER A 498 -1.22 -0.88 15.41
CA SER A 498 -2.50 -1.37 15.95
C SER A 498 -3.70 -0.45 15.67
N GLY A 499 -3.47 0.74 15.13
CA GLY A 499 -4.49 1.76 14.91
C GLY A 499 -5.58 1.30 13.95
N ALA A 500 -5.22 0.78 12.76
CA ALA A 500 -6.20 0.41 11.74
C ALA A 500 -7.22 -0.62 12.25
N ARG A 501 -6.78 -1.57 13.08
CA ARG A 501 -7.66 -2.56 13.72
C ARG A 501 -8.69 -1.93 14.66
N CYS A 502 -8.34 -0.81 15.27
CA CYS A 502 -9.17 -0.08 16.22
C CYS A 502 -9.86 1.14 15.57
N GLY A 503 -9.80 1.28 14.24
CA GLY A 503 -10.43 2.37 13.49
C GLY A 503 -9.65 3.67 13.46
N VAL A 504 -8.35 3.64 13.79
CA VAL A 504 -7.47 4.80 13.69
C VAL A 504 -6.57 4.66 12.46
N HIS A 505 -6.76 5.55 11.50
CA HIS A 505 -6.08 5.54 10.21
C HIS A 505 -5.14 6.74 10.08
N LEU A 506 -3.96 6.52 9.49
CA LEU A 506 -2.88 7.53 9.48
C LEU A 506 -2.61 8.04 8.06
N VAL A 507 -2.51 9.35 7.89
CA VAL A 507 -2.00 10.02 6.68
C VAL A 507 -0.81 10.87 7.09
N VAL A 508 0.40 10.41 6.79
CA VAL A 508 1.64 11.05 7.25
C VAL A 508 2.39 11.66 6.07
N LEU A 509 2.56 12.97 6.08
CA LEU A 509 3.38 13.71 5.13
C LEU A 509 4.76 13.90 5.72
N HIS A 510 5.72 13.14 5.22
CA HIS A 510 7.10 13.17 5.66
C HIS A 510 7.92 14.15 4.83
N ASP A 511 8.62 15.07 5.50
CA ASP A 511 9.63 15.93 4.91
C ASP A 511 10.93 15.13 4.67
N ASP A 512 11.17 14.73 3.42
CA ASP A 512 12.30 13.85 3.05
C ASP A 512 13.68 14.54 3.23
N ARG A 513 13.72 15.84 3.60
CA ARG A 513 14.95 16.52 4.05
C ARG A 513 15.41 16.05 5.43
N LYS A 514 14.50 15.50 6.24
CA LYS A 514 14.79 14.97 7.58
C LYS A 514 14.83 13.44 7.50
N PRO A 515 15.74 12.77 8.23
CA PRO A 515 15.73 11.32 8.27
C PRO A 515 14.43 10.81 8.91
N MET A 516 13.88 9.72 8.36
CA MET A 516 12.74 9.04 8.95
C MET A 516 13.11 8.51 10.35
N PRO A 517 12.36 8.86 11.40
CA PRO A 517 12.60 8.35 12.74
C PRO A 517 12.50 6.82 12.82
N PRO A 518 13.39 6.13 13.55
CA PRO A 518 13.36 4.66 13.68
C PRO A 518 12.08 4.10 14.30
N ALA A 519 11.38 4.91 15.09
CA ALA A 519 10.12 4.53 15.72
C ALA A 519 9.01 4.20 14.70
N LEU A 520 9.06 4.77 13.50
CA LEU A 520 8.13 4.48 12.43
C LEU A 520 8.68 3.36 11.54
N ASP A 521 8.13 2.16 11.69
CA ASP A 521 8.54 1.01 10.87
C ASP A 521 7.98 1.12 9.45
N VAL A 522 8.75 1.74 8.56
CA VAL A 522 8.40 1.88 7.14
C VAL A 522 8.20 0.52 6.46
N ALA A 523 8.88 -0.53 6.91
CA ALA A 523 8.73 -1.86 6.33
C ALA A 523 7.36 -2.46 6.67
N TRP A 524 6.85 -2.21 7.87
CA TRP A 524 5.49 -2.56 8.24
C TRP A 524 4.46 -1.80 7.39
N PHE A 525 4.62 -0.49 7.20
CA PHE A 525 3.74 0.32 6.32
C PHE A 525 3.75 -0.15 4.86
N ARG A 526 4.88 -0.65 4.34
CA ARG A 526 4.94 -1.24 2.99
C ARG A 526 4.03 -2.46 2.82
N GLN A 527 3.76 -3.19 3.91
CA GLN A 527 2.93 -4.39 3.89
C GLN A 527 1.45 -4.10 4.14
N SER A 528 1.15 -3.08 4.97
CA SER A 528 -0.20 -2.81 5.49
C SER A 528 -0.80 -1.47 5.03
N GLY A 529 -0.11 -0.68 4.22
CA GLY A 529 -0.56 0.63 3.74
C GLY A 529 0.05 1.01 2.39
N LEU A 530 -0.05 2.30 2.04
CA LEU A 530 0.51 2.87 0.82
C LEU A 530 1.65 3.85 1.16
N ILE A 531 2.77 3.74 0.45
CA ILE A 531 3.86 4.71 0.54
C ILE A 531 4.07 5.34 -0.83
N LEU A 532 4.04 6.68 -0.86
CA LEU A 532 4.37 7.48 -2.03
C LEU A 532 5.72 8.15 -1.82
N ARG A 533 6.54 8.22 -2.87
CA ARG A 533 7.86 8.83 -2.84
C ARG A 533 8.04 9.82 -3.98
N ASP A 534 8.61 10.98 -3.65
CA ASP A 534 9.07 11.96 -4.63
C ASP A 534 10.30 11.43 -5.39
N VAL A 535 10.16 11.31 -6.71
CA VAL A 535 11.23 11.02 -7.66
C VAL A 535 11.23 12.13 -8.71
N GLN A 536 12.19 13.06 -8.59
CA GLN A 536 12.37 14.18 -9.52
C GLN A 536 11.13 15.08 -9.68
N GLY A 537 10.37 15.32 -8.60
CA GLY A 537 9.18 16.16 -8.61
C GLY A 537 7.90 15.42 -9.04
N ARG A 538 7.95 14.09 -9.11
CA ARG A 538 6.79 13.23 -9.37
C ARG A 538 6.61 12.26 -8.22
N LEU A 539 5.37 12.10 -7.76
CA LEU A 539 5.04 11.07 -6.77
C LEU A 539 5.01 9.72 -7.47
N THR A 540 5.67 8.72 -6.90
CA THR A 540 5.70 7.33 -7.38
C THR A 540 5.35 6.39 -6.24
N ILE A 541 4.83 5.21 -6.57
CA ILE A 541 4.47 4.22 -5.55
C ILE A 541 5.74 3.49 -5.09
N ASP A 542 6.08 3.62 -3.80
CA ASP A 542 7.24 2.94 -3.20
C ASP A 542 6.90 1.49 -2.85
N ARG A 543 6.77 0.66 -3.88
CA ARG A 543 6.50 -0.77 -3.77
C ARG A 543 7.25 -1.56 -4.84
N ASP A 544 7.77 -2.72 -4.45
CA ASP A 544 8.45 -3.65 -5.36
C ASP A 544 7.59 -3.91 -6.62
N GLY A 545 8.18 -3.68 -7.79
CA GLY A 545 7.52 -3.84 -9.09
C GLY A 545 6.68 -2.64 -9.57
N LEU A 546 6.38 -1.66 -8.72
CA LEU A 546 5.57 -0.48 -9.05
C LEU A 546 6.34 0.86 -9.03
N HIS A 547 7.66 0.83 -8.80
CA HIS A 547 8.48 2.05 -8.72
C HIS A 547 8.48 2.91 -10.00
N ALA A 548 8.17 2.32 -11.16
CA ALA A 548 8.06 3.03 -12.45
C ALA A 548 6.69 3.69 -12.67
N TRP A 549 5.73 3.49 -11.75
CA TRP A 549 4.38 4.03 -11.87
C TRP A 549 4.32 5.40 -11.21
N GLU A 550 3.97 6.40 -12.02
CA GLU A 550 3.70 7.76 -11.56
C GLU A 550 2.32 7.80 -10.91
N PHE A 551 2.26 8.22 -9.65
CA PHE A 551 1.02 8.47 -8.95
C PHE A 551 0.51 9.88 -9.29
N MET A 552 -0.68 9.95 -9.86
CA MET A 552 -1.42 11.16 -10.15
C MET A 552 -2.51 11.34 -9.09
N PRO A 553 -2.37 12.27 -8.13
CA PRO A 553 -3.41 12.57 -7.17
C PRO A 553 -4.69 13.04 -7.85
N ASP A 554 -5.85 12.70 -7.26
CA ASP A 554 -7.11 13.33 -7.62
C ASP A 554 -7.04 14.85 -7.45
N ALA A 555 -7.74 15.59 -8.29
CA ALA A 555 -7.91 17.03 -8.09
C ALA A 555 -8.59 17.30 -6.74
N ALA A 556 -8.20 18.38 -6.07
CA ALA A 556 -8.92 18.85 -4.89
C ALA A 556 -10.28 19.46 -5.29
N PRO A 557 -11.34 19.30 -4.48
CA PRO A 557 -12.60 19.99 -4.70
C PRO A 557 -12.43 21.51 -4.62
N THR A 558 -13.34 22.26 -5.23
CA THR A 558 -13.32 23.72 -5.08
C THR A 558 -13.58 24.11 -3.62
N PRO A 559 -13.08 25.27 -3.15
CA PRO A 559 -13.33 25.74 -1.79
C PRO A 559 -14.82 25.82 -1.44
N GLU A 560 -15.65 26.25 -2.41
CA GLU A 560 -17.10 26.38 -2.24
C GLU A 560 -17.78 25.02 -2.05
N LEU A 561 -17.38 24.02 -2.86
CA LEU A 561 -17.89 22.66 -2.72
C LEU A 561 -17.49 22.06 -1.39
N SER A 562 -16.22 22.21 -1.00
CA SER A 562 -15.69 21.74 0.28
C SER A 562 -16.47 22.32 1.46
N SER A 563 -16.73 23.63 1.42
CA SER A 563 -17.48 24.34 2.48
C SER A 563 -18.91 23.88 2.60
N ARG A 564 -19.59 23.67 1.47
CA ARG A 564 -20.92 23.09 1.47
C ARG A 564 -20.94 21.67 2.05
N LEU A 565 -20.02 20.80 1.61
CA LEU A 565 -19.93 19.42 2.10
C LEU A 565 -19.66 19.37 3.61
N ILE A 566 -18.65 20.10 4.08
CA ILE A 566 -18.27 20.12 5.51
C ILE A 566 -19.42 20.69 6.36
N SER A 567 -20.04 21.79 5.93
CA SER A 567 -21.19 22.38 6.65
C SER A 567 -22.39 21.43 6.71
N THR A 568 -22.70 20.71 5.62
CA THR A 568 -23.78 19.74 5.59
C THR A 568 -23.47 18.51 6.45
N VAL A 569 -22.28 17.92 6.31
CA VAL A 569 -21.83 16.80 7.16
C VAL A 569 -21.89 17.20 8.62
N GLY A 570 -21.42 18.40 8.95
CA GLY A 570 -21.47 18.91 10.30
C GLY A 570 -22.89 18.99 10.88
N LYS A 571 -23.80 19.68 10.19
CA LYS A 571 -25.20 19.80 10.62
C LYS A 571 -25.85 18.44 10.88
N HIS A 572 -25.56 17.46 10.03
CA HIS A 572 -26.02 16.08 10.20
C HIS A 572 -25.25 15.32 11.30
N ALA A 573 -23.99 15.65 11.58
CA ALA A 573 -23.21 15.07 12.66
C ALA A 573 -23.72 15.55 14.03
N LEU A 574 -24.14 16.81 14.14
CA LEU A 574 -24.80 17.35 15.33
C LEU A 574 -26.12 16.65 15.62
N SER A 575 -26.92 16.33 14.60
CA SER A 575 -28.16 15.57 14.77
C SER A 575 -27.88 14.09 15.06
N ALA A 576 -26.88 13.46 14.42
CA ALA A 576 -26.49 12.07 14.65
C ALA A 576 -25.80 11.84 16.01
N LYS A 577 -25.19 12.88 16.62
CA LYS A 577 -24.59 12.81 17.96
C LYS A 577 -25.61 12.63 19.07
N ARG A 578 -26.89 12.89 18.82
CA ARG A 578 -27.98 12.63 19.76
C ARG A 578 -28.31 11.14 19.74
N ILE A 579 -27.42 10.32 20.32
CA ILE A 579 -27.84 8.99 20.80
C ILE A 579 -28.74 9.24 21.99
N GLU A 580 -30.03 9.42 21.71
CA GLU A 580 -31.05 9.63 22.73
C GLU A 580 -31.46 8.26 23.25
N VAL A 581 -30.88 7.86 24.39
CA VAL A 581 -31.44 6.74 25.15
C VAL A 581 -32.85 7.18 25.59
N PRO A 582 -33.95 6.54 25.12
CA PRO A 582 -35.29 7.05 25.40
C PRO A 582 -35.59 6.98 26.90
N PHE A 583 -36.22 8.01 27.47
CA PHE A 583 -36.65 8.00 28.88
C PHE A 583 -37.56 6.80 29.23
N ALA A 584 -38.31 6.29 28.25
CA ALA A 584 -39.11 5.06 28.41
C ALA A 584 -38.28 3.83 28.84
N SER A 585 -36.96 3.84 28.65
CA SER A 585 -36.08 2.77 29.12
C SER A 585 -35.84 2.78 30.64
N VAL A 586 -36.02 3.93 31.30
CA VAL A 586 -35.87 4.09 32.76
C VAL A 586 -37.20 4.28 33.48
N ALA A 587 -38.23 4.75 32.77
CA ALA A 587 -39.57 4.94 33.31
C ALA A 587 -40.22 3.59 33.69
N PRO A 588 -40.96 3.52 34.82
CA PRO A 588 -41.73 2.35 35.16
C PRO A 588 -42.91 2.17 34.19
N THR A 589 -43.36 0.93 34.02
CA THR A 589 -44.68 0.65 33.46
C THR A 589 -45.77 1.19 34.40
N THR A 590 -46.98 1.44 33.89
CA THR A 590 -48.07 2.06 34.67
C THR A 590 -48.41 1.29 35.95
N ASP A 591 -48.28 -0.05 35.96
CA ASP A 591 -48.48 -0.91 37.13
C ASP A 591 -47.35 -0.83 38.17
N LYS A 592 -46.19 -0.28 37.79
CA LYS A 592 -44.99 -0.13 38.62
C LYS A 592 -44.76 1.29 39.11
N ILE A 593 -45.55 2.26 38.69
CA ILE A 593 -45.50 3.61 39.25
C ILE A 593 -45.76 3.52 40.77
N TRP A 594 -44.86 4.14 41.54
CA TRP A 594 -44.84 4.13 43.02
C TRP A 594 -44.68 2.75 43.67
N SER A 595 -44.00 1.82 42.99
CA SER A 595 -43.75 0.48 43.51
C SER A 595 -42.52 0.36 44.42
N LEU A 596 -41.63 1.36 44.46
CA LEU A 596 -40.41 1.31 45.28
C LEU A 596 -40.62 1.97 46.64
N SER A 597 -39.89 1.46 47.64
CA SER A 597 -39.82 2.04 48.99
C SER A 597 -38.48 2.71 49.23
N ALA A 598 -38.52 3.94 49.73
CA ALA A 598 -37.36 4.70 50.17
C ALA A 598 -37.06 4.42 51.65
N SER A 599 -37.37 3.25 52.18
CA SER A 599 -37.11 2.93 53.60
C SER A 599 -35.63 2.71 53.88
N GLN A 600 -34.91 2.00 53.02
CA GLN A 600 -33.49 1.68 53.22
C GLN A 600 -32.54 2.58 52.43
N HIS A 601 -32.85 2.83 51.15
CA HIS A 601 -32.05 3.63 50.23
C HIS A 601 -32.93 4.13 49.08
N LEU A 602 -32.40 5.05 48.29
CA LEU A 602 -32.92 5.46 46.99
C LEU A 602 -32.08 4.77 45.92
N SER A 603 -32.76 4.21 44.92
CA SER A 603 -32.18 3.68 43.70
C SER A 603 -33.03 4.16 42.53
N ILE A 604 -32.49 5.08 41.74
CA ILE A 604 -33.22 5.80 40.69
C ILE A 604 -32.54 5.52 39.35
N PRO A 605 -33.22 4.91 38.36
CA PRO A 605 -32.63 4.70 37.05
C PRO A 605 -32.52 6.03 36.30
N VAL A 606 -31.32 6.34 35.79
CA VAL A 606 -31.01 7.64 35.14
C VAL A 606 -30.47 7.50 33.71
N GLY A 607 -30.21 6.28 33.26
CA GLY A 607 -29.67 6.05 31.93
C GLY A 607 -29.24 4.60 31.70
N LYS A 608 -28.39 4.38 30.69
CA LYS A 608 -27.87 3.07 30.33
C LYS A 608 -26.34 2.99 30.43
N ARG A 609 -25.84 1.90 31.02
CA ARG A 609 -24.44 1.48 31.02
C ARG A 609 -24.24 0.34 30.02
N GLY A 610 -23.64 0.63 28.86
CA GLY A 610 -23.50 -0.35 27.78
C GLY A 610 -24.84 -0.63 27.07
N ALA A 611 -24.96 -1.77 26.37
CA ALA A 611 -26.11 -2.03 25.49
C ALA A 611 -27.46 -2.11 26.24
N ASP A 612 -27.54 -2.88 27.33
CA ASP A 612 -28.84 -3.25 27.96
C ASP A 612 -28.90 -3.13 29.50
N ARG A 613 -27.90 -2.53 30.15
CA ARG A 613 -27.93 -2.38 31.62
C ARG A 613 -28.33 -0.97 32.00
N LEU A 614 -29.25 -0.83 32.94
CA LEU A 614 -29.60 0.47 33.52
C LEU A 614 -28.47 0.95 34.44
N GLN A 615 -28.21 2.25 34.39
CA GLN A 615 -27.43 2.94 35.42
C GLN A 615 -28.39 3.48 36.47
N TYR A 616 -28.13 3.13 37.73
CA TYR A 616 -28.86 3.63 38.88
C TYR A 616 -28.07 4.73 39.58
N PHE A 617 -28.78 5.72 40.08
CA PHE A 617 -28.32 6.71 41.03
C PHE A 617 -28.74 6.25 42.42
N ASP A 618 -27.76 5.81 43.22
CA ASP A 618 -28.00 5.17 44.51
C ASP A 618 -27.59 6.10 45.67
N LEU A 619 -28.47 6.29 46.65
CA LEU A 619 -28.19 7.04 47.88
C LEU A 619 -28.78 6.35 49.12
N GLY A 620 -28.14 6.45 50.28
CA GLY A 620 -28.57 5.79 51.51
C GLY A 620 -27.85 4.47 51.84
N ARG A 621 -26.91 4.01 51.00
CA ARG A 621 -26.20 2.74 51.19
C ARG A 621 -24.69 2.94 51.29
N GLY A 622 -24.06 2.36 52.31
CA GLY A 622 -22.59 2.42 52.47
C GLY A 622 -22.09 3.87 52.49
N THR A 623 -21.13 4.17 51.61
CA THR A 623 -20.58 5.52 51.38
C THR A 623 -21.42 6.38 50.43
N CYS A 624 -22.39 5.79 49.73
CA CYS A 624 -23.28 6.50 48.81
C CYS A 624 -24.37 7.22 49.59
N GLN A 625 -24.07 8.38 50.16
CA GLN A 625 -25.00 9.15 51.01
C GLN A 625 -25.37 10.50 50.40
N HIS A 626 -24.41 11.13 49.73
CA HIS A 626 -24.53 12.44 49.09
C HIS A 626 -23.82 12.36 47.73
N ALA A 627 -24.22 13.22 46.79
CA ALA A 627 -23.70 13.21 45.43
C ALA A 627 -23.16 14.57 45.00
N LEU A 628 -22.02 14.56 44.32
CA LEU A 628 -21.46 15.72 43.63
C LEU A 628 -21.55 15.51 42.12
N ILE A 629 -22.09 16.48 41.40
CA ILE A 629 -22.34 16.39 39.96
C ILE A 629 -21.66 17.59 39.28
N GLY A 630 -20.73 17.32 38.37
CA GLY A 630 -19.98 18.36 37.67
C GLY A 630 -20.02 18.19 36.15
N GLY A 631 -20.08 19.29 35.42
CA GLY A 631 -20.10 19.30 33.96
C GLY A 631 -20.20 20.69 33.38
N ARG A 632 -19.48 20.97 32.28
CA ARG A 632 -19.52 22.29 31.61
C ARG A 632 -20.90 22.60 31.04
N THR A 633 -21.16 23.86 30.70
CA THR A 633 -22.40 24.26 30.00
C THR A 633 -22.62 23.39 28.75
N GLY A 634 -23.86 22.90 28.56
CA GLY A 634 -24.21 22.04 27.42
C GLY A 634 -23.76 20.58 27.53
N SER A 635 -23.16 20.16 28.66
CA SER A 635 -22.75 18.76 28.90
C SER A 635 -23.92 17.80 29.16
N GLY A 636 -25.11 18.32 29.47
CA GLY A 636 -26.29 17.53 29.85
C GLY A 636 -26.58 17.47 31.35
N LYS A 637 -25.92 18.30 32.18
CA LYS A 637 -26.16 18.38 33.64
C LYS A 637 -27.63 18.64 33.97
N SER A 638 -28.24 19.65 33.36
CA SER A 638 -29.67 19.98 33.56
C SER A 638 -30.56 18.80 33.18
N THR A 639 -30.33 18.20 32.00
CA THR A 639 -31.05 16.99 31.57
C THR A 639 -30.95 15.87 32.60
N LEU A 640 -29.77 15.65 33.19
CA LEU A 640 -29.60 14.66 34.26
C LEU A 640 -30.45 14.99 35.50
N PHE A 641 -30.58 16.25 35.91
CA PHE A 641 -31.43 16.64 37.03
C PHE A 641 -32.92 16.40 36.74
N HIS A 642 -33.37 16.78 35.55
CA HIS A 642 -34.75 16.54 35.11
C HIS A 642 -35.07 15.04 35.09
N VAL A 643 -34.18 14.24 34.49
CA VAL A 643 -34.27 12.78 34.50
C VAL A 643 -34.30 12.23 35.91
N LEU A 644 -33.42 12.70 36.79
CA LEU A 644 -33.31 12.22 38.16
C LEU A 644 -34.61 12.49 38.94
N VAL A 645 -35.11 13.73 38.91
CA VAL A 645 -36.33 14.13 39.64
C VAL A 645 -37.56 13.43 39.07
N THR A 646 -37.74 13.45 37.75
CA THR A 646 -38.90 12.84 37.09
C THR A 646 -38.91 11.31 37.23
N SER A 647 -37.76 10.64 37.05
CA SER A 647 -37.64 9.19 37.27
C SER A 647 -37.94 8.82 38.73
N ALA A 648 -37.40 9.58 39.69
CA ALA A 648 -37.65 9.35 41.10
C ALA A 648 -39.13 9.56 41.47
N ALA A 649 -39.78 10.59 40.94
CA ALA A 649 -41.21 10.87 41.17
C ALA A 649 -42.14 9.78 40.61
N LEU A 650 -41.73 9.10 39.54
CA LEU A 650 -42.46 7.95 38.98
C LEU A 650 -42.26 6.68 39.80
N TRP A 651 -41.06 6.44 40.35
CA TRP A 651 -40.75 5.21 41.09
C TRP A 651 -41.14 5.24 42.57
N TYR A 652 -41.07 6.40 43.22
CA TYR A 652 -41.37 6.59 44.64
C TYR A 652 -42.60 7.49 44.81
N SER A 653 -43.50 7.13 45.73
CA SER A 653 -44.64 7.99 46.08
C SER A 653 -44.17 9.24 46.85
N PRO A 654 -44.97 10.34 46.89
CA PRO A 654 -44.64 11.51 47.71
C PRO A 654 -44.65 11.24 49.23
N ARG A 655 -45.10 10.06 49.67
CA ARG A 655 -44.93 9.55 51.06
C ARG A 655 -43.53 9.01 51.31
N GLU A 656 -42.89 8.51 50.27
CA GLU A 656 -41.58 7.86 50.34
C GLU A 656 -40.45 8.87 50.14
N LEU A 657 -40.62 9.84 49.23
CA LEU A 657 -39.60 10.79 48.81
C LEU A 657 -40.13 12.22 48.69
N GLU A 658 -39.30 13.16 49.12
CA GLU A 658 -39.54 14.61 49.11
C GLU A 658 -38.34 15.35 48.50
N PHE A 659 -38.61 16.39 47.70
CA PHE A 659 -37.59 17.22 47.06
C PHE A 659 -37.54 18.64 47.62
N HIS A 660 -36.30 19.11 47.83
CA HIS A 660 -35.97 20.51 48.01
C HIS A 660 -35.05 20.91 46.87
N LEU A 661 -35.56 21.75 45.97
CA LEU A 661 -34.89 22.11 44.73
C LEU A 661 -34.44 23.57 44.82
N ILE A 662 -33.16 23.82 44.67
CA ILE A 662 -32.57 25.17 44.69
C ILE A 662 -31.83 25.38 43.39
N ASP A 663 -32.24 26.38 42.61
CA ASP A 663 -31.59 26.81 41.37
C ASP A 663 -31.04 28.24 41.55
N PHE A 664 -29.70 28.37 41.51
CA PHE A 664 -29.03 29.66 41.60
C PHE A 664 -28.84 30.31 40.23
N LYS A 665 -29.00 31.64 40.18
CA LYS A 665 -28.81 32.57 39.03
C LYS A 665 -28.70 31.95 37.63
N LYS A 666 -29.66 32.31 36.76
CA LYS A 666 -29.76 32.07 35.29
C LYS A 666 -30.42 30.75 34.85
N GLY A 667 -30.87 29.91 35.78
CA GLY A 667 -31.69 28.73 35.49
C GLY A 667 -33.19 28.96 35.70
N VAL A 668 -34.02 28.38 34.84
CA VAL A 668 -35.45 28.11 35.08
C VAL A 668 -35.67 26.61 35.24
N GLU A 669 -34.62 25.86 35.62
CA GLU A 669 -34.58 24.41 35.42
C GLU A 669 -35.69 23.73 36.22
N PHE A 670 -35.86 24.14 37.48
CA PHE A 670 -36.89 23.53 38.34
C PHE A 670 -38.28 24.15 38.20
N LYS A 671 -38.48 25.09 37.27
CA LYS A 671 -39.78 25.74 37.04
C LYS A 671 -40.86 24.77 36.56
N ALA A 672 -40.48 23.75 35.78
CA ALA A 672 -41.41 22.73 35.32
C ALA A 672 -42.10 22.02 36.50
N PHE A 673 -41.36 21.70 37.56
CA PHE A 673 -41.91 21.02 38.74
C PHE A 673 -42.90 21.87 39.53
N ALA A 674 -42.68 23.19 39.55
CA ALA A 674 -43.63 24.14 40.14
C ALA A 674 -44.89 24.27 39.28
N ALA A 675 -44.73 24.46 37.97
CA ALA A 675 -45.84 24.64 37.03
C ALA A 675 -46.79 23.44 36.98
N HIS A 676 -46.25 22.23 37.04
CA HIS A 676 -47.01 20.97 37.04
C HIS A 676 -47.40 20.49 38.45
N HIS A 677 -47.19 21.32 39.48
CA HIS A 677 -47.61 21.04 40.86
C HIS A 677 -47.11 19.68 41.39
N LEU A 678 -45.82 19.37 41.16
CA LEU A 678 -45.25 18.08 41.55
C LEU A 678 -45.43 17.82 43.05
N PRO A 679 -46.16 16.76 43.47
CA PRO A 679 -46.55 16.56 44.86
C PRO A 679 -45.38 16.24 45.82
N HIS A 680 -44.24 15.83 45.26
CA HIS A 680 -43.00 15.54 45.99
C HIS A 680 -42.20 16.80 46.33
N ALA A 681 -42.35 17.88 45.56
CA ALA A 681 -41.57 19.08 45.76
C ALA A 681 -42.17 19.93 46.90
N LYS A 682 -41.44 20.07 48.01
CA LYS A 682 -41.87 20.93 49.13
C LYS A 682 -41.27 22.32 49.07
N VAL A 683 -40.09 22.45 48.50
CA VAL A 683 -39.42 23.73 48.29
C VAL A 683 -38.88 23.76 46.87
N ILE A 684 -39.21 24.82 46.14
CA ILE A 684 -38.65 25.11 44.83
C ILE A 684 -38.19 26.57 44.83
N ALA A 685 -36.88 26.77 44.77
CA ALA A 685 -36.24 28.07 44.64
C ALA A 685 -35.79 28.25 43.19
N ILE A 686 -36.39 29.19 42.46
CA ILE A 686 -36.09 29.48 41.05
C ILE A 686 -35.51 30.89 40.99
N GLU A 687 -34.36 31.05 40.34
CA GLU A 687 -33.61 32.31 40.31
C GLU A 687 -33.35 32.87 41.72
N SER A 688 -32.99 31.98 42.64
CA SER A 688 -32.83 32.33 44.05
C SER A 688 -31.61 33.21 44.30
N ASP A 689 -31.75 34.16 45.22
CA ASP A 689 -30.61 34.80 45.88
C ASP A 689 -30.00 33.87 46.95
N ARG A 690 -28.81 34.22 47.43
CA ARG A 690 -28.02 33.40 48.38
C ARG A 690 -28.74 33.32 49.74
N GLU A 691 -29.44 34.38 50.11
CA GLU A 691 -30.25 34.52 51.31
C GLU A 691 -31.39 33.52 51.36
N PHE A 692 -32.15 33.38 50.27
CA PHE A 692 -33.22 32.40 50.22
C PHE A 692 -32.67 30.97 50.24
N GLY A 693 -31.61 30.69 49.47
CA GLY A 693 -30.92 29.41 49.55
C GLY A 693 -30.53 29.05 50.99
N LEU A 694 -29.97 30.01 51.73
CA LEU A 694 -29.61 29.83 53.14
C LEU A 694 -30.84 29.60 54.03
N SER A 695 -31.97 30.28 53.76
CA SER A 695 -33.23 30.06 54.45
C SER A 695 -33.72 28.61 54.29
N VAL A 696 -33.61 28.04 53.09
CA VAL A 696 -33.94 26.62 52.83
C VAL A 696 -33.02 25.69 53.63
N LEU A 697 -31.71 25.98 53.68
CA LEU A 697 -30.79 25.19 54.50
C LEU A 697 -31.16 25.28 55.99
N ARG A 698 -31.46 26.47 56.52
CA ARG A 698 -31.90 26.64 57.93
C ARG A 698 -33.20 25.90 58.22
N HIS A 699 -34.14 25.90 57.28
CA HIS A 699 -35.37 25.12 57.39
C HIS A 699 -35.07 23.61 57.50
N LEU A 700 -34.22 23.08 56.61
CA LEU A 700 -33.81 21.68 56.66
C LEU A 700 -33.06 21.33 57.95
N ASP A 701 -32.26 22.23 58.50
CA ASP A 701 -31.59 22.02 59.80
C ASP A 701 -32.59 21.87 60.96
N SER A 702 -33.66 22.66 60.94
CA SER A 702 -34.76 22.52 61.89
C SER A 702 -35.48 21.17 61.73
N GLU A 703 -35.61 20.67 60.50
CA GLU A 703 -36.19 19.36 60.21
C GLU A 703 -35.27 18.22 60.67
N LEU A 704 -33.95 18.32 60.50
CA LEU A 704 -33.00 17.37 61.09
C LEU A 704 -33.17 17.31 62.62
N THR A 705 -33.35 18.46 63.27
CA THR A 705 -33.57 18.53 64.71
C THR A 705 -34.90 17.89 65.11
N ARG A 706 -36.00 18.17 64.39
CA ARG A 706 -37.32 17.54 64.59
C ARG A 706 -37.24 16.03 64.45
N ARG A 707 -36.61 15.53 63.38
CA ARG A 707 -36.39 14.10 63.14
C ARG A 707 -35.55 13.47 64.24
N GLY A 708 -34.50 14.15 64.69
CA GLY A 708 -33.67 13.70 65.81
C GLY A 708 -34.42 13.58 67.14
N ASP A 709 -35.34 14.48 67.44
CA ASP A 709 -36.24 14.35 68.60
C ASP A 709 -37.21 13.18 68.43
N SER A 710 -37.82 13.03 67.26
CA SER A 710 -38.77 11.96 66.95
C SER A 710 -38.12 10.57 67.05
N PHE A 711 -36.92 10.42 66.48
CA PHE A 711 -36.18 9.17 66.46
C PHE A 711 -35.75 8.77 67.87
N ARG A 712 -35.30 9.72 68.69
CA ARG A 712 -34.98 9.48 70.11
C ARG A 712 -36.20 9.01 70.89
N LYS A 713 -37.39 9.61 70.67
CA LYS A 713 -38.63 9.17 71.32
C LYS A 713 -39.03 7.75 70.92
N ALA A 714 -38.79 7.38 69.66
CA ALA A 714 -39.06 6.03 69.14
C ALA A 714 -37.94 5.01 69.44
N GLY A 715 -36.82 5.41 70.05
CA GLY A 715 -35.66 4.54 70.26
C GLY A 715 -34.94 4.12 68.96
N ALA A 716 -35.13 4.87 67.88
CA ALA A 716 -34.58 4.58 66.56
C ALA A 716 -33.26 5.31 66.32
N GLN A 717 -32.32 4.65 65.62
CA GLN A 717 -31.02 5.23 65.26
C GLN A 717 -30.99 5.86 63.87
N ASP A 718 -31.90 5.44 62.99
CA ASP A 718 -32.02 5.95 61.62
C ASP A 718 -33.48 5.91 61.14
N LEU A 719 -33.71 6.43 59.93
CA LEU A 719 -35.05 6.50 59.33
C LEU A 719 -35.70 5.13 59.15
N ALA A 720 -34.93 4.10 58.79
CA ALA A 720 -35.45 2.76 58.57
C ALA A 720 -35.95 2.15 59.89
N ALA A 721 -35.15 2.27 60.95
CA ALA A 721 -35.51 1.84 62.30
C ALA A 721 -36.71 2.65 62.83
N HIS A 722 -36.79 3.95 62.55
CA HIS A 722 -37.90 4.80 62.98
C HIS A 722 -39.22 4.36 62.35
N ARG A 723 -39.23 4.13 61.03
CA ARG A 723 -40.40 3.61 60.32
C ARG A 723 -40.80 2.21 60.82
N ALA A 724 -39.83 1.33 61.07
CA ALA A 724 -40.08 -0.02 61.60
C ALA A 724 -40.62 -0.01 63.03
N ALA A 725 -40.24 0.96 63.85
CA ALA A 725 -40.73 1.15 65.21
C ALA A 725 -42.16 1.74 65.29
N GLY A 726 -42.81 2.00 64.15
CA GLY A 726 -44.14 2.61 64.10
C GLY A 726 -44.16 4.10 64.44
N GLY A 727 -43.02 4.78 64.29
CA GLY A 727 -42.95 6.24 64.40
C GLY A 727 -43.69 6.96 63.27
N GLU A 728 -43.69 8.30 63.31
CA GLU A 728 -44.23 9.12 62.22
C GLU A 728 -43.62 8.68 60.87
N TYR A 729 -44.48 8.48 59.87
CA TYR A 729 -44.02 8.03 58.56
C TYR A 729 -43.41 9.20 57.78
N LEU A 730 -42.09 9.34 57.88
CA LEU A 730 -41.35 10.47 57.33
C LEU A 730 -40.73 10.11 55.96
N PRO A 731 -40.91 10.92 54.90
CA PRO A 731 -40.25 10.71 53.61
C PRO A 731 -38.73 10.91 53.70
N ARG A 732 -37.96 10.28 52.80
CA ARG A 732 -36.56 10.69 52.57
C ARG A 732 -36.56 12.06 51.90
N ILE A 733 -35.60 12.89 52.28
CA ILE A 733 -35.42 14.22 51.72
C ILE A 733 -34.24 14.17 50.75
N LEU A 734 -34.45 14.62 49.52
CA LEU A 734 -33.41 14.88 48.55
C LEU A 734 -33.32 16.39 48.32
N LEU A 735 -32.27 16.99 48.87
CA LEU A 735 -31.89 18.38 48.63
C LEU A 735 -31.00 18.42 47.38
N LEU A 736 -31.49 19.04 46.31
CA LEU A 736 -30.77 19.22 45.07
C LEU A 736 -30.51 20.71 44.84
N ILE A 737 -29.23 21.07 44.77
CA ILE A 737 -28.78 22.45 44.61
C ILE A 737 -28.02 22.52 43.30
N ASP A 738 -28.57 23.24 42.32
CA ASP A 738 -27.83 23.58 41.12
C ASP A 738 -26.98 24.84 41.33
N GLU A 739 -25.79 24.83 40.75
CA GLU A 739 -24.76 25.86 40.87
C GLU A 739 -24.46 26.23 42.32
N PHE A 740 -24.22 25.22 43.17
CA PHE A 740 -24.04 25.41 44.62
C PHE A 740 -22.89 26.37 44.98
N GLN A 741 -21.91 26.54 44.09
CA GLN A 741 -20.80 27.46 44.28
C GLN A 741 -21.24 28.92 44.43
N GLU A 742 -22.45 29.27 43.97
CA GLU A 742 -23.01 30.61 44.11
C GLU A 742 -23.17 31.03 45.57
N PHE A 743 -23.35 30.09 46.50
CA PHE A 743 -23.28 30.39 47.94
C PHE A 743 -21.96 31.03 48.37
N PHE A 744 -20.87 30.72 47.67
CA PHE A 744 -19.50 31.01 48.06
C PHE A 744 -18.82 32.03 47.15
N THR A 745 -19.59 32.75 46.34
CA THR A 745 -19.10 33.83 45.47
C THR A 745 -18.53 35.03 46.27
N GLU A 746 -19.03 35.24 47.50
CA GLU A 746 -18.55 36.26 48.43
C GLU A 746 -18.13 35.63 49.77
N ASP A 747 -17.10 36.16 50.41
CA ASP A 747 -16.68 35.74 51.77
C ASP A 747 -17.42 36.55 52.85
N ASP A 748 -18.69 36.21 53.04
CA ASP A 748 -19.59 36.86 54.00
C ASP A 748 -20.18 35.88 55.03
N ALA A 749 -21.12 36.37 55.84
CA ALA A 749 -21.81 35.53 56.82
C ALA A 749 -22.67 34.44 56.16
N ILE A 750 -23.24 34.71 54.97
CA ILE A 750 -24.10 33.77 54.25
C ILE A 750 -23.29 32.56 53.79
N ALA A 751 -22.12 32.79 53.18
CA ALA A 751 -21.19 31.74 52.79
C ALA A 751 -20.75 30.88 53.97
N ARG A 752 -20.37 31.51 55.09
CA ARG A 752 -19.94 30.78 56.31
C ARG A 752 -21.05 29.94 56.92
N ASP A 753 -22.26 30.49 57.03
CA ASP A 753 -23.42 29.77 57.56
C ASP A 753 -23.82 28.60 56.64
N ALA A 754 -23.85 28.84 55.32
CA ALA A 754 -24.17 27.80 54.33
C ALA A 754 -23.14 26.65 54.38
N ALA A 755 -21.84 26.96 54.51
CA ALA A 755 -20.79 25.95 54.65
C ALA A 755 -20.99 25.08 55.91
N LEU A 756 -21.32 25.69 57.06
CA LEU A 756 -21.56 24.97 58.31
C LEU A 756 -22.78 24.05 58.22
N LEU A 757 -23.87 24.52 57.61
CA LEU A 757 -25.09 23.75 57.44
C LEU A 757 -24.88 22.58 56.46
N LEU A 758 -24.23 22.83 55.32
CA LEU A 758 -23.91 21.78 54.36
C LEU A 758 -22.96 20.72 54.95
N ASP A 759 -21.94 21.10 55.71
CA ASP A 759 -21.08 20.14 56.43
C ASP A 759 -21.91 19.29 57.39
N ARG A 760 -22.82 19.91 58.16
CA ARG A 760 -23.70 19.20 59.08
C ARG A 760 -24.59 18.20 58.34
N PHE A 761 -25.18 18.58 57.19
CA PHE A 761 -26.02 17.67 56.40
C PHE A 761 -25.22 16.51 55.83
N VAL A 762 -24.02 16.75 55.33
CA VAL A 762 -23.16 15.70 54.80
C VAL A 762 -22.71 14.72 55.91
N ARG A 763 -22.46 15.22 57.11
CA ARG A 763 -22.00 14.38 58.24
C ARG A 763 -23.12 13.65 58.98
N GLN A 764 -24.30 14.27 59.12
CA GLN A 764 -25.40 13.78 59.96
C GLN A 764 -26.65 13.37 59.17
N GLY A 765 -26.81 13.86 57.93
CA GLY A 765 -28.04 13.69 57.14
C GLY A 765 -28.39 12.22 56.86
N ARG A 766 -27.38 11.35 56.68
CA ARG A 766 -27.56 9.90 56.47
C ARG A 766 -28.55 9.27 57.45
N ALA A 767 -28.39 9.52 58.75
CA ALA A 767 -29.21 8.89 59.78
C ALA A 767 -30.68 9.34 59.66
N PHE A 768 -30.90 10.62 59.36
CA PHE A 768 -32.22 11.23 59.25
C PHE A 768 -32.89 11.06 57.88
N GLY A 769 -32.24 10.35 56.96
CA GLY A 769 -32.72 10.15 55.59
C GLY A 769 -32.71 11.43 54.76
N VAL A 770 -31.77 12.33 55.04
CA VAL A 770 -31.55 13.57 54.29
C VAL A 770 -30.30 13.41 53.42
N HIS A 771 -30.49 13.55 52.13
CA HIS A 771 -29.46 13.36 51.11
C HIS A 771 -29.25 14.68 50.36
N VAL A 772 -27.99 14.97 50.03
CA VAL A 772 -27.60 16.23 49.39
C VAL A 772 -26.97 15.93 48.04
N VAL A 773 -27.46 16.60 47.01
CA VAL A 773 -26.96 16.56 45.64
C VAL A 773 -26.52 17.96 45.27
N LEU A 774 -25.23 18.12 45.01
CA LEU A 774 -24.64 19.41 44.65
C LEU A 774 -24.24 19.39 43.17
N GLY A 775 -24.78 20.32 42.39
CA GLY A 775 -24.49 20.53 40.98
C GLY A 775 -23.59 21.73 40.77
N SER A 776 -22.62 21.63 39.86
CA SER A 776 -21.79 22.78 39.49
C SER A 776 -21.24 22.68 38.07
N GLN A 777 -21.12 23.82 37.40
CA GLN A 777 -20.35 23.93 36.15
C GLN A 777 -18.83 23.87 36.35
N THR A 778 -18.34 24.40 37.47
CA THR A 778 -16.91 24.41 37.81
C THR A 778 -16.71 24.36 39.32
N LEU A 779 -15.83 23.46 39.74
CA LEU A 779 -15.45 23.34 41.15
C LEU A 779 -14.30 24.29 41.51
N GLY A 780 -13.68 24.94 40.51
CA GLY A 780 -12.52 25.82 40.65
C GLY A 780 -12.75 27.09 41.50
N GLY A 781 -13.97 27.37 41.94
CA GLY A 781 -14.30 28.45 42.89
C GLY A 781 -14.84 27.99 44.24
N SER A 782 -15.07 26.69 44.44
CA SER A 782 -15.84 26.14 45.58
C SER A 782 -15.01 25.89 46.85
N TYR A 783 -13.89 26.60 47.04
CA TYR A 783 -12.91 26.33 48.12
C TYR A 783 -13.44 26.53 49.55
N ALA A 784 -14.66 27.04 49.73
CA ALA A 784 -15.26 27.29 51.02
C ALA A 784 -15.85 26.05 51.70
N LEU A 785 -16.30 25.03 50.96
CA LEU A 785 -16.66 23.74 51.56
C LEU A 785 -15.39 23.00 51.96
N ALA A 786 -15.33 22.56 53.21
CA ALA A 786 -14.17 21.82 53.69
C ALA A 786 -13.96 20.56 52.83
N LYS A 787 -12.70 20.30 52.43
CA LYS A 787 -12.31 19.08 51.70
C LYS A 787 -12.78 17.81 52.42
N SER A 788 -12.87 17.85 53.75
CA SER A 788 -13.44 16.77 54.56
C SER A 788 -14.90 16.48 54.23
N SER A 789 -15.72 17.51 54.04
CA SER A 789 -17.16 17.38 53.72
C SER A 789 -17.33 16.85 52.30
N LEU A 790 -16.62 17.41 51.32
CA LEU A 790 -16.61 16.89 49.93
C LEU A 790 -16.12 15.44 49.87
N GLY A 791 -15.13 15.07 50.71
CA GLY A 791 -14.63 13.71 50.82
C GLY A 791 -15.66 12.69 51.36
N GLN A 792 -16.69 13.14 52.10
CA GLN A 792 -17.80 12.29 52.55
C GLN A 792 -18.90 12.12 51.49
N MET A 793 -18.85 12.87 50.39
CA MET A 793 -19.77 12.71 49.26
C MET A 793 -19.26 11.57 48.36
N GLY A 794 -19.67 10.35 48.70
CA GLY A 794 -19.17 9.14 48.04
C GLY A 794 -19.61 8.98 46.59
N VAL A 795 -20.77 9.53 46.20
CA VAL A 795 -21.24 9.49 44.80
C VAL A 795 -20.71 10.71 44.05
N ARG A 796 -20.08 10.49 42.91
CA ARG A 796 -19.59 11.55 42.03
C ARG A 796 -20.01 11.26 40.59
N ILE A 797 -20.63 12.23 39.92
CA ILE A 797 -21.02 12.10 38.51
C ILE A 797 -20.33 13.18 37.70
N ALA A 798 -19.40 12.75 36.84
CA ALA A 798 -18.74 13.64 35.91
C ALA A 798 -19.44 13.58 34.54
N LEU A 799 -19.90 14.71 34.06
CA LEU A 799 -20.25 14.94 32.65
C LEU A 799 -19.05 15.61 31.95
N PRO A 800 -19.05 15.80 30.61
CA PRO A 800 -17.98 16.50 29.93
C PRO A 800 -17.57 17.79 30.65
N CYS A 801 -16.32 17.86 31.08
CA CYS A 801 -15.71 18.98 31.79
C CYS A 801 -14.23 19.10 31.43
N ASN A 802 -13.59 20.20 31.82
CA ASN A 802 -12.14 20.35 31.64
C ASN A 802 -11.36 19.48 32.64
N GLU A 803 -10.06 19.33 32.41
CA GLU A 803 -9.16 18.49 33.21
C GLU A 803 -9.12 18.91 34.70
N ASN A 804 -9.03 20.22 34.97
CA ASN A 804 -9.00 20.74 36.34
C ASN A 804 -10.30 20.43 37.10
N ASP A 805 -11.46 20.66 36.48
CA ASP A 805 -12.75 20.36 37.08
C ASP A 805 -12.93 18.85 37.27
N ALA A 806 -12.44 18.02 36.34
CA ALA A 806 -12.44 16.58 36.48
C ALA A 806 -11.61 16.11 37.69
N HIS A 807 -10.43 16.70 37.94
CA HIS A 807 -9.59 16.37 39.11
C HIS A 807 -10.17 16.88 40.42
N LEU A 808 -10.84 18.04 40.41
CA LEU A 808 -11.54 18.54 41.58
C LEU A 808 -12.78 17.69 41.91
N LEU A 809 -13.43 17.16 40.87
CA LEU A 809 -14.59 16.30 41.00
C LEU A 809 -14.20 14.86 41.31
N LEU A 810 -13.13 14.30 40.75
CA LEU A 810 -12.72 12.91 40.92
C LEU A 810 -11.46 12.83 41.78
N HIS A 811 -10.76 11.69 41.78
CA HIS A 811 -9.41 11.61 42.34
C HIS A 811 -8.40 12.20 41.35
N GLU A 812 -7.25 12.71 41.81
CA GLU A 812 -6.20 13.29 40.96
C GLU A 812 -5.70 12.31 39.89
N ASP A 813 -5.70 11.01 40.20
CA ASP A 813 -5.31 9.93 39.27
C ASP A 813 -6.46 9.43 38.36
N ASN A 814 -7.64 10.07 38.38
CA ASN A 814 -8.81 9.62 37.65
C ASN A 814 -9.20 10.58 36.52
N ASP A 815 -8.56 10.37 35.37
CA ASP A 815 -8.77 11.24 34.21
C ASP A 815 -9.90 10.78 33.27
N ALA A 816 -10.69 9.78 33.67
CA ALA A 816 -11.66 9.14 32.79
C ALA A 816 -12.75 10.12 32.27
N ALA A 817 -13.03 11.19 33.02
CA ALA A 817 -13.96 12.23 32.60
C ALA A 817 -13.50 12.98 31.33
N ARG A 818 -12.19 13.03 31.05
CA ARG A 818 -11.65 13.67 29.82
C ARG A 818 -12.14 12.99 28.54
N LEU A 819 -12.44 11.70 28.62
CA LEU A 819 -12.84 10.88 27.48
C LEU A 819 -14.32 11.05 27.12
N LEU A 820 -15.10 11.75 27.96
CA LEU A 820 -16.51 12.04 27.71
C LEU A 820 -16.62 13.16 26.66
N SER A 821 -17.28 12.86 25.54
CA SER A 821 -17.23 13.74 24.36
C SER A 821 -18.60 14.15 23.82
N ARG A 822 -19.68 13.53 24.29
CA ARG A 822 -21.05 13.79 23.85
C ARG A 822 -21.89 14.33 25.01
N PRO A 823 -22.86 15.23 24.75
CA PRO A 823 -23.85 15.59 25.77
C PRO A 823 -24.58 14.35 26.30
N GLY A 824 -24.71 14.27 27.62
CA GLY A 824 -25.30 13.12 28.30
C GLY A 824 -24.37 11.90 28.45
N ASP A 825 -23.17 11.90 27.84
CA ASP A 825 -22.11 10.98 28.28
C ASP A 825 -21.78 11.34 29.74
N ALA A 826 -21.77 10.37 30.64
CA ALA A 826 -21.49 10.61 32.04
C ALA A 826 -20.69 9.46 32.65
N LEU A 827 -19.94 9.77 33.69
CA LEU A 827 -19.18 8.82 34.50
C LEU A 827 -19.77 8.81 35.90
N TYR A 828 -20.50 7.75 36.23
CA TYR A 828 -20.97 7.51 37.59
C TYR A 828 -19.83 6.89 38.41
N ASN A 829 -19.59 7.40 39.61
CA ASN A 829 -18.58 6.90 40.52
C ASN A 829 -19.14 6.79 41.93
N ASP A 830 -19.08 5.61 42.55
CA ASP A 830 -19.59 5.34 43.91
C ASP A 830 -18.48 5.20 44.97
N ARG A 831 -17.23 5.49 44.59
CA ARG A 831 -16.03 5.35 45.43
C ARG A 831 -15.29 6.67 45.59
N ALA A 832 -16.03 7.75 45.82
CA ALA A 832 -15.47 9.08 46.10
C ALA A 832 -14.42 9.53 45.06
N GLY A 833 -14.64 9.23 43.78
CA GLY A 833 -13.78 9.66 42.68
C GLY A 833 -12.64 8.71 42.31
N MET A 834 -12.47 7.57 43.00
CA MET A 834 -11.41 6.59 42.69
C MET A 834 -11.69 5.83 41.38
N VAL A 835 -10.65 5.49 40.62
CA VAL A 835 -10.79 4.86 39.28
C VAL A 835 -11.60 3.57 39.30
N GLU A 836 -11.51 2.77 40.37
CA GLU A 836 -12.22 1.49 40.49
C GLU A 836 -13.75 1.65 40.62
N GLY A 837 -14.22 2.83 41.02
CA GLY A 837 -15.65 3.17 41.10
C GLY A 837 -16.25 3.58 39.76
N ASN A 838 -15.45 3.74 38.71
CA ASN A 838 -15.88 4.29 37.43
C ASN A 838 -16.91 3.39 36.70
N SER A 839 -18.05 3.98 36.39
CA SER A 839 -19.15 3.38 35.64
C SER A 839 -19.62 4.35 34.55
N PRO A 840 -19.05 4.28 33.34
CA PRO A 840 -19.46 5.11 32.21
C PRO A 840 -20.89 4.76 31.77
N PHE A 841 -21.75 5.75 31.58
CA PHE A 841 -23.14 5.58 31.17
C PHE A 841 -23.61 6.76 30.30
N GLN A 842 -24.71 6.55 29.59
CA GLN A 842 -25.41 7.58 28.84
C GLN A 842 -26.69 7.95 29.61
N VAL A 843 -26.82 9.23 29.98
CA VAL A 843 -28.05 9.79 30.55
C VAL A 843 -29.17 9.68 29.52
N CYS A 844 -30.37 9.28 29.95
CA CYS A 844 -31.50 9.22 29.03
C CYS A 844 -31.97 10.61 28.62
N TRP A 845 -32.53 10.71 27.42
CA TRP A 845 -33.12 11.93 26.92
C TRP A 845 -34.59 12.02 27.36
N LEU A 846 -34.94 13.14 27.98
CA LEU A 846 -36.29 13.45 28.44
C LEU A 846 -36.74 14.77 27.77
N PRO A 847 -37.54 14.69 26.69
CA PRO A 847 -38.15 15.87 26.07
C PRO A 847 -39.08 16.59 27.04
N GLU A 848 -39.14 17.92 26.96
CA GLU A 848 -40.00 18.76 27.81
C GLU A 848 -41.47 18.35 27.75
N GLU A 849 -42.00 18.01 26.57
CA GLU A 849 -43.39 17.58 26.44
C GLU A 849 -43.64 16.21 27.10
N LEU A 850 -42.65 15.33 27.09
CA LEU A 850 -42.74 14.03 27.75
C LEU A 850 -42.62 14.19 29.27
N GLU A 851 -41.75 15.07 29.74
CA GLU A 851 -41.64 15.42 31.16
C GLU A 851 -42.96 15.96 31.69
N ALA A 852 -43.51 16.99 31.05
CA ALA A 852 -44.79 17.60 31.42
C ALA A 852 -45.90 16.54 31.59
N ARG A 853 -46.00 15.59 30.64
CA ARG A 853 -46.98 14.50 30.70
C ARG A 853 -46.78 13.58 31.91
N HIS A 854 -45.54 13.22 32.23
CA HIS A 854 -45.26 12.39 33.41
C HIS A 854 -45.50 13.15 34.71
N LEU A 855 -45.17 14.45 34.78
CA LEU A 855 -45.45 15.27 35.95
C LEU A 855 -46.96 15.41 36.19
N ASP A 856 -47.74 15.65 35.13
CA ASP A 856 -49.21 15.67 35.20
C ASP A 856 -49.80 14.33 35.64
N GLU A 857 -49.25 13.20 35.14
CA GLU A 857 -49.64 11.85 35.55
C GLU A 857 -49.40 11.62 37.06
N VAL A 858 -48.24 12.02 37.56
CA VAL A 858 -47.88 11.93 38.99
C VAL A 858 -48.80 12.81 39.85
N ALA A 859 -49.09 14.05 39.43
CA ALA A 859 -49.99 14.95 40.14
C ALA A 859 -51.44 14.45 40.16
N ALA A 860 -51.93 13.95 39.01
CA ALA A 860 -53.26 13.35 38.90
C ALA A 860 -53.40 12.10 39.78
N ARG A 861 -52.38 11.23 39.79
CA ARG A 861 -52.36 10.04 40.65
C ARG A 861 -52.36 10.40 42.12
N ALA A 862 -51.58 11.40 42.54
CA ALA A 862 -51.57 11.87 43.92
C ALA A 862 -52.96 12.35 44.35
N THR A 863 -53.63 13.10 43.49
CA THR A 863 -55.01 13.54 43.72
C THR A 863 -55.97 12.36 43.83
N ALA A 864 -55.85 11.36 42.94
CA ALA A 864 -56.70 10.17 42.93
C ALA A 864 -56.49 9.27 44.17
N GLU A 865 -55.26 9.13 44.66
CA GLU A 865 -54.94 8.41 45.91
C GLU A 865 -55.22 9.26 47.18
N GLY A 866 -55.78 10.46 47.02
CA GLY A 866 -56.16 11.34 48.12
C GLY A 866 -54.96 11.91 48.89
N TRP A 867 -53.80 12.01 48.26
CA TRP A 867 -52.62 12.63 48.86
C TRP A 867 -52.90 14.10 49.16
N LYS A 868 -52.66 14.50 50.41
CA LYS A 868 -52.71 15.88 50.86
C LYS A 868 -51.37 16.20 51.51
N PRO A 869 -50.63 17.19 51.01
CA PRO A 869 -49.39 17.58 51.64
C PRO A 869 -49.69 18.25 52.99
N ASP A 870 -48.88 17.96 54.02
CA ASP A 870 -49.05 18.55 55.37
C ASP A 870 -48.92 20.08 55.35
N ARG A 871 -48.20 20.61 54.36
CA ARG A 871 -48.00 22.04 54.09
C ARG A 871 -48.01 22.29 52.59
N PRO A 872 -48.48 23.45 52.12
CA PRO A 872 -48.36 23.82 50.72
C PRO A 872 -46.87 23.91 50.33
N PRO A 873 -46.52 23.62 49.07
CA PRO A 873 -45.16 23.79 48.59
C PRO A 873 -44.76 25.27 48.65
N VAL A 874 -43.54 25.54 49.11
CA VAL A 874 -42.95 26.87 49.09
C VAL A 874 -42.28 27.05 47.73
N ILE A 875 -42.88 27.91 46.91
CA ILE A 875 -42.33 28.28 45.60
C ILE A 875 -41.83 29.71 45.70
N PHE A 876 -40.55 29.91 45.40
CA PHE A 876 -39.96 31.23 45.27
C PHE A 876 -39.51 31.44 43.84
N GLU A 877 -40.06 32.47 43.21
CA GLU A 877 -39.59 32.99 41.93
C GLU A 877 -39.08 34.41 42.23
N GLY A 878 -37.81 34.71 41.91
CA GLY A 878 -37.09 35.93 42.35
C GLY A 878 -37.75 37.30 42.10
N ASN A 879 -38.92 37.35 41.45
CA ASN A 879 -39.71 38.56 41.20
C ASN A 879 -41.04 38.63 41.98
N GLY A 880 -41.40 37.65 42.80
CA GLY A 880 -42.67 37.59 43.55
C GLY A 880 -42.50 37.69 45.08
N PRO A 881 -43.44 38.28 45.82
CA PRO A 881 -43.37 38.31 47.29
C PRO A 881 -43.54 36.89 47.87
N SER A 882 -42.48 36.34 48.44
CA SER A 882 -42.52 35.10 49.22
C SER A 882 -43.13 35.35 50.60
N ARG A 883 -44.15 34.58 50.98
CA ARG A 883 -44.60 34.46 52.38
C ARG A 883 -44.08 33.15 52.96
N LEU A 884 -43.03 33.26 53.77
CA LEU A 884 -42.55 32.21 54.66
C LEU A 884 -43.12 32.50 56.05
N GLU A 885 -44.40 32.18 56.27
CA GLU A 885 -45.02 32.17 57.62
C GLU A 885 -45.65 30.80 57.90
#